data_AF-A0A383WD05-F1
#
_entry.id   AF-A0A383WD05-F1
#
_cell.length_a   1.000
_cell.length_b   1.000
_cell.length_c   1.000
_cell.angle_alpha   90.00
_cell.angle_beta   90.00
_cell.angle_gamma   90.00
#
_symmetry.space_group_name_H-M   'P 1'
#
loop_
_entity.id
_entity.type
_entity.pdbx_description
1 polymer ?
#
loop_
_entity_poly.entity_id
_entity_poly.type
_entity_poly.pdbx_seq_one_letter_code
_entity_poly.pdbx_strand_id
1 'polypeptide(L)'
;MVAVDTARKKALALVPAELMRTAVSGLAQLLQQMQACGPVLAAPATGRSPPSRSSSSSSGSSSSQAYQAYGKAQVIAVRLLFSWSHLPEGQLEQEVAATLQQLLRDVALQELLLQQLTVNTMLMHRLRGQQQQQQQQQQAQRSSGSGDSSSSSQGDRQQRQQRQQPPIPACHEGMRLLLPGGQTCLDAAAAAAVEAWRNPLPEALEPWLDATYKSIIMLGSCLQRHLRHCTDHSTPATAAAAVPLLVLSPAAVRLVLELQLLVADVAQRQQQHRPRALSVLYECNTTLCIQVQRYLAVTGSSCLPPEVLQQAGLQLLQALAAPLQKLQVHSRRDPHAKDKVPVESGAYQQLYALRAAAAGFASADATATEPVGQLPDLAAAHPEAYCSLIDCCVRSPLLTAADMLAAAQLLEHAAAAVLCSVEGKIVEWLLKATAKHSCTVFLSSSSSSSASSFAGNGSSSQAAASAVLLLVVLARSVVQLADAVEAAGFPLLQKSWLARPAYNMAWTPCDGMSVHFEGIPSFLADLAPSDFSQTMWQRGVMLTMWGLWQSMRLLGLTGADAQAAAASGAQQLSSGQLGDPAASSSNSHGRAASTGSSSACNSSSQQVYWGYLLHLRQSSHEWAAAVSSFEAGFGKLFEENSEPSTLAEQGGQLFTESLLYRGSVELCRALAAAAPLPVVCNSLNCQKLAGVSEAAAVGKACAGCMCRYCSPACQTDDWRRHKRACKRMAAAGEACG
;
A
#
# COMPACT_ATOMS: atom_id res chain seq x y z
N MET A 1 3.05 -29.11 -26.72
CA MET A 1 3.91 -28.89 -25.54
C MET A 1 3.97 -30.11 -24.63
N VAL A 2 2.84 -30.62 -24.11
CA VAL A 2 2.80 -31.83 -23.23
C VAL A 2 3.51 -33.04 -23.86
N ALA A 3 3.25 -33.37 -25.13
CA ALA A 3 3.90 -34.50 -25.80
C ALA A 3 5.44 -34.35 -25.92
N VAL A 4 5.93 -33.13 -26.15
CA VAL A 4 7.38 -32.84 -26.23
C VAL A 4 8.02 -32.96 -24.86
N ASP A 5 7.36 -32.46 -23.82
CA ASP A 5 7.88 -32.55 -22.45
C ASP A 5 7.86 -34.01 -21.94
N THR A 6 6.83 -34.78 -22.29
CA THR A 6 6.76 -36.22 -22.02
C THR A 6 7.84 -37.00 -22.78
N ALA A 7 8.06 -36.70 -24.07
CA ALA A 7 9.12 -37.32 -24.86
C ALA A 7 10.51 -36.98 -24.29
N ARG A 8 10.73 -35.73 -23.87
CA ARG A 8 11.97 -35.29 -23.21
C ARG A 8 12.21 -36.03 -21.89
N LYS A 9 11.17 -36.16 -21.05
CA LYS A 9 11.25 -36.92 -19.79
C LYS A 9 11.59 -38.39 -20.04
N LYS A 10 10.96 -39.01 -21.04
CA LYS A 10 11.27 -40.40 -21.44
C LYS A 10 12.69 -40.53 -22.00
N ALA A 11 13.16 -39.59 -22.80
CA ALA A 11 14.52 -39.60 -23.33
C ALA A 11 15.57 -39.42 -22.22
N LEU A 12 15.31 -38.56 -21.23
CA LEU A 12 16.17 -38.40 -20.06
C LEU A 12 16.20 -39.66 -19.20
N ALA A 13 15.08 -40.38 -19.07
CA ALA A 13 15.04 -41.65 -18.35
C ALA A 13 15.83 -42.79 -19.03
N LEU A 14 16.15 -42.64 -20.33
CA LEU A 14 17.00 -43.57 -21.07
C LEU A 14 18.50 -43.22 -20.99
N VAL A 15 18.84 -42.08 -20.39
CA VAL A 15 20.24 -41.69 -20.20
C VAL A 15 20.84 -42.58 -19.12
N PRO A 16 21.96 -43.29 -19.39
CA PRO A 16 22.64 -44.09 -18.37
C PRO A 16 22.97 -43.25 -17.14
N ALA A 17 22.81 -43.82 -15.95
CA ALA A 17 23.05 -43.11 -14.69
C ALA A 17 24.48 -42.54 -14.61
N GLU A 18 25.46 -43.25 -15.16
CA GLU A 18 26.85 -42.78 -15.30
C GLU A 18 26.98 -41.47 -16.08
N LEU A 19 26.19 -41.31 -17.15
CA LEU A 19 26.21 -40.09 -17.95
C LEU A 19 25.54 -38.94 -17.20
N MET A 20 24.48 -39.22 -16.42
CA MET A 20 23.89 -38.22 -15.53
C MET A 20 24.85 -37.80 -14.41
N ARG A 21 25.52 -38.74 -13.75
CA ARG A 21 26.55 -38.47 -12.72
C ARG A 21 27.66 -37.59 -13.28
N THR A 22 28.17 -37.95 -14.47
CA THR A 22 29.20 -37.17 -15.17
C THR A 22 28.70 -35.78 -15.53
N ALA A 23 27.47 -35.66 -16.03
CA ALA A 23 26.89 -34.37 -16.42
C ALA A 23 26.64 -33.44 -15.21
N VAL A 24 26.13 -33.98 -14.10
CA VAL A 24 25.93 -33.23 -12.85
C VAL A 24 27.28 -32.78 -12.26
N SER A 25 28.28 -33.66 -12.27
CA SER A 25 29.64 -33.31 -11.82
C SER A 25 30.29 -32.25 -12.72
N GLY A 26 30.16 -32.39 -14.04
CA GLY A 26 30.65 -31.39 -14.99
C GLY A 26 29.94 -30.04 -14.83
N LEU A 27 28.65 -30.05 -14.51
CA LEU A 27 27.92 -28.83 -14.20
C LEU A 27 28.41 -28.18 -12.89
N ALA A 28 28.66 -28.96 -11.84
CA ALA A 28 29.22 -28.46 -10.59
C ALA A 28 30.55 -27.73 -10.84
N GLN A 29 31.43 -28.36 -11.62
CA GLN A 29 32.71 -27.76 -12.04
C GLN A 29 32.48 -26.49 -12.86
N LEU A 30 31.54 -26.50 -13.81
CA LEU A 30 31.20 -25.33 -14.60
C LEU A 30 30.75 -24.16 -13.72
N LEU A 31 29.87 -24.39 -12.74
CA LEU A 31 29.42 -23.35 -11.80
C LEU A 31 30.60 -22.78 -11.00
N GLN A 32 31.51 -23.63 -10.52
CA GLN A 32 32.71 -23.20 -9.81
C GLN A 32 33.63 -22.36 -10.70
N GLN A 33 33.83 -22.76 -11.96
CA GLN A 33 34.61 -21.99 -12.93
C GLN A 33 33.96 -20.64 -13.25
N MET A 34 32.62 -20.62 -13.37
CA MET A 34 31.88 -19.39 -13.61
C MET A 34 32.01 -18.41 -12.44
N GLN A 35 31.94 -18.90 -11.20
CA GLN A 35 32.22 -18.07 -10.04
C GLN A 35 33.65 -17.53 -10.03
N ALA A 36 34.64 -18.35 -10.36
CA ALA A 36 36.04 -17.91 -10.43
C ALA A 36 36.24 -16.84 -11.53
N CYS A 37 35.53 -16.95 -12.65
CA CYS A 37 35.57 -15.99 -13.75
C CYS A 37 34.86 -14.66 -13.40
N GLY A 38 33.84 -14.67 -12.54
CA GLY A 38 33.06 -13.48 -12.20
C GLY A 38 33.92 -12.28 -11.76
N PRO A 39 34.81 -12.42 -10.75
CA PRO A 39 35.73 -11.37 -10.33
C PRO A 39 36.72 -10.95 -11.41
N VAL A 40 37.22 -11.89 -12.21
CA VAL A 40 38.18 -11.61 -13.30
C VAL A 40 37.53 -10.76 -14.39
N LEU A 41 36.26 -11.07 -14.71
CA LEU A 41 35.45 -10.28 -15.62
C LEU A 41 35.02 -8.95 -14.99
N ALA A 42 34.88 -8.86 -13.67
CA ALA A 42 34.51 -7.63 -12.97
C ALA A 42 35.68 -6.63 -12.82
N ALA A 43 36.93 -7.11 -12.87
CA ALA A 43 38.11 -6.29 -12.70
C ALA A 43 38.09 -5.17 -13.76
N PRO A 44 37.86 -3.90 -13.34
CA PRO A 44 37.83 -2.82 -14.29
C PRO A 44 39.20 -2.76 -14.94
N ALA A 45 39.27 -2.46 -16.24
CA ALA A 45 40.52 -2.17 -16.93
C ALA A 45 41.09 -0.82 -16.44
N THR A 46 41.26 -0.66 -15.12
CA THR A 46 41.96 0.45 -14.44
C THR A 46 43.47 0.37 -14.66
N GLY A 47 43.93 -0.56 -15.51
CA GLY A 47 45.22 -0.48 -16.17
C GLY A 47 45.34 0.86 -16.87
N ARG A 48 45.99 1.79 -16.17
CA ARG A 48 46.37 3.14 -16.57
C ARG A 48 47.24 3.04 -17.81
N SER A 49 46.62 2.88 -18.97
CA SER A 49 47.34 2.89 -20.24
C SER A 49 48.03 4.24 -20.38
N PRO A 50 49.37 4.29 -20.54
CA PRO A 50 50.08 5.54 -20.78
C PRO A 50 49.51 6.21 -22.04
N PRO A 51 49.55 7.55 -22.13
CA PRO A 51 49.01 8.29 -23.26
C PRO A 51 49.86 8.08 -24.52
N SER A 52 49.73 6.92 -25.17
CA SER A 52 50.29 6.65 -26.49
C SER A 52 49.34 7.21 -27.55
N ARG A 53 49.70 8.39 -28.06
CA ARG A 53 49.12 9.03 -29.24
C ARG A 53 49.45 8.20 -30.48
N SER A 54 48.54 7.37 -30.95
CA SER A 54 48.52 6.95 -32.36
C SER A 54 47.20 6.26 -32.70
N SER A 55 46.56 6.84 -33.70
CA SER A 55 45.30 6.48 -34.35
C SER A 55 45.38 5.15 -35.07
N SER A 56 44.63 4.15 -34.59
CA SER A 56 44.13 3.04 -35.40
C SER A 56 42.95 2.35 -34.69
N SER A 57 41.77 2.69 -35.17
CA SER A 57 40.45 2.14 -34.85
C SER A 57 40.31 0.67 -35.25
N SER A 58 40.02 -0.25 -34.30
CA SER A 58 39.19 -1.49 -34.48
C SER A 58 39.32 -2.59 -33.40
N SER A 59 40.13 -2.45 -32.34
CA SER A 59 40.40 -3.57 -31.41
C SER A 59 39.40 -3.81 -30.26
N GLY A 60 38.20 -3.21 -30.29
CA GLY A 60 37.23 -3.26 -29.18
C GLY A 60 36.46 -4.59 -28.99
N SER A 61 36.75 -5.64 -29.74
CA SER A 61 35.87 -6.84 -29.82
C SER A 61 36.13 -7.91 -28.74
N SER A 62 37.36 -8.02 -28.21
CA SER A 62 37.77 -9.21 -27.44
C SER A 62 37.13 -9.33 -26.05
N SER A 63 36.87 -8.23 -25.35
CA SER A 63 36.30 -8.27 -24.00
C SER A 63 34.81 -8.60 -24.00
N SER A 64 34.06 -8.09 -25.00
CA SER A 64 32.64 -8.36 -25.18
C SER A 64 32.35 -9.86 -25.37
N GLN A 65 33.21 -10.54 -26.13
CA GLN A 65 33.08 -11.97 -26.40
C GLN A 65 33.17 -12.83 -25.12
N ALA A 66 34.03 -12.45 -24.17
CA ALA A 66 34.18 -13.18 -22.91
C ALA A 66 32.91 -13.12 -22.05
N TYR A 67 32.31 -11.93 -21.89
CA TYR A 67 31.05 -11.80 -21.16
C TYR A 67 29.88 -12.48 -21.88
N GLN A 68 29.87 -12.47 -23.22
CA GLN A 68 28.84 -13.17 -24.00
C GLN A 68 28.95 -14.68 -23.82
N ALA A 69 30.16 -15.24 -23.84
CA ALA A 69 30.40 -16.65 -23.56
C ALA A 69 29.97 -17.03 -22.13
N TYR A 70 30.28 -16.17 -21.16
CA TYR A 70 29.83 -16.30 -19.78
C TYR A 70 28.30 -16.32 -19.66
N GLY A 71 27.61 -15.36 -20.29
CA GLY A 71 26.14 -15.32 -20.30
C GLY A 71 25.52 -16.54 -20.99
N LYS A 72 26.12 -17.05 -22.09
CA LYS A 72 25.68 -18.29 -22.75
C LYS A 72 25.83 -19.49 -21.81
N ALA A 73 26.96 -19.60 -21.10
CA ALA A 73 27.17 -20.65 -20.12
C ALA A 73 26.12 -20.61 -18.99
N GLN A 74 25.75 -19.42 -18.51
CA GLN A 74 24.68 -19.25 -17.50
C GLN A 74 23.35 -19.80 -17.98
N VAL A 75 22.91 -19.39 -19.17
CA VAL A 75 21.62 -19.83 -19.73
C VAL A 75 21.60 -21.35 -19.91
N ILE A 76 22.71 -21.95 -20.35
CA ILE A 76 22.84 -23.40 -20.51
C ILE A 76 22.78 -24.11 -19.15
N ALA A 77 23.55 -23.63 -18.16
CA ALA A 77 23.60 -24.21 -16.82
C ALA A 77 22.21 -24.23 -16.15
N VAL A 78 21.49 -23.09 -16.15
CA VAL A 78 20.12 -23.01 -15.59
C VAL A 78 19.18 -23.97 -16.30
N ARG A 79 19.28 -24.08 -17.64
CA ARG A 79 18.40 -24.95 -18.43
C ARG A 79 18.63 -26.43 -18.13
N LEU A 80 19.88 -26.85 -17.97
CA LEU A 80 20.22 -28.22 -17.59
C LEU A 80 19.70 -28.55 -16.19
N LEU A 81 19.96 -27.67 -15.21
CA LEU A 81 19.47 -27.83 -13.85
C LEU A 81 17.96 -27.94 -13.77
N PHE A 82 17.24 -27.06 -14.45
CA PHE A 82 15.78 -27.11 -14.51
C PHE A 82 15.27 -28.42 -15.11
N SER A 83 15.99 -28.98 -16.08
CA SER A 83 15.60 -30.24 -16.71
C SER A 83 15.78 -31.42 -15.75
N TRP A 84 16.84 -31.41 -14.95
CA TRP A 84 17.12 -32.46 -13.97
C TRP A 84 16.32 -32.33 -12.68
N SER A 85 16.04 -31.11 -12.22
CA SER A 85 15.30 -30.87 -10.97
C SER A 85 13.84 -31.31 -11.04
N HIS A 86 13.30 -31.50 -12.24
CA HIS A 86 11.95 -31.96 -12.52
C HIS A 86 11.85 -33.46 -12.84
N LEU A 87 12.96 -34.18 -12.82
CA LEU A 87 12.89 -35.65 -12.85
C LEU A 87 12.28 -36.12 -11.53
N PRO A 88 11.32 -37.06 -11.57
CA PRO A 88 10.73 -37.60 -10.35
C PRO A 88 11.82 -38.28 -9.52
N GLU A 89 11.75 -38.13 -8.18
CA GLU A 89 12.81 -38.59 -7.26
C GLU A 89 13.15 -40.08 -7.42
N GLY A 90 12.19 -40.92 -7.81
CA GLY A 90 12.42 -42.36 -8.07
C GLY A 90 13.12 -42.70 -9.38
N GLN A 91 13.41 -41.74 -10.27
CA GLN A 91 14.12 -41.98 -11.53
C GLN A 91 15.61 -41.62 -11.47
N LEU A 92 16.04 -40.87 -10.45
CA LEU A 92 17.43 -40.52 -10.26
C LEU A 92 18.08 -41.53 -9.32
N GLU A 93 19.27 -41.99 -9.69
CA GLU A 93 20.13 -42.73 -8.76
C GLU A 93 20.37 -41.86 -7.51
N GLN A 94 20.33 -42.47 -6.32
CA GLN A 94 20.39 -41.77 -5.04
C GLN A 94 21.59 -40.83 -4.94
N GLU A 95 22.75 -41.22 -5.47
CA GLU A 95 23.96 -40.40 -5.50
C GLU A 95 23.81 -39.15 -6.39
N VAL A 96 23.20 -39.30 -7.56
CA VAL A 96 22.93 -38.19 -8.48
C VAL A 96 21.91 -37.23 -7.88
N ALA A 97 20.87 -37.77 -7.23
CA ALA A 97 19.90 -36.97 -6.50
C ALA A 97 20.54 -36.18 -5.36
N ALA A 98 21.42 -36.80 -4.57
CA ALA A 98 22.16 -36.15 -3.50
C ALA A 98 23.07 -35.02 -4.03
N THR A 99 23.81 -35.28 -5.12
CA THR A 99 24.68 -34.28 -5.74
C THR A 99 23.87 -33.10 -6.30
N LEU A 100 22.74 -33.38 -6.95
CA LEU A 100 21.84 -32.33 -7.44
C LEU A 100 21.25 -31.51 -6.29
N GLN A 101 20.88 -32.16 -5.18
CA GLN A 101 20.43 -31.46 -3.97
C GLN A 101 21.52 -30.57 -3.38
N GLN A 102 22.78 -31.01 -3.38
CA GLN A 102 23.91 -30.21 -2.92
C GLN A 102 24.11 -28.98 -3.82
N LEU A 103 24.06 -29.13 -5.15
CA LEU A 103 24.15 -28.02 -6.08
C LEU A 103 23.04 -26.98 -5.89
N LEU A 104 21.83 -27.43 -5.57
CA LEU A 104 20.68 -26.54 -5.33
C LEU A 104 20.77 -25.78 -4.00
N ARG A 105 21.67 -26.18 -3.11
CA ARG A 105 22.01 -25.44 -1.89
C ARG A 105 23.20 -24.51 -2.09
N ASP A 106 23.93 -24.64 -3.19
CA ASP A 106 25.12 -23.87 -3.48
C ASP A 106 24.80 -22.37 -3.68
N VAL A 107 25.58 -21.51 -3.05
CA VAL A 107 25.45 -20.04 -3.14
C VAL A 107 25.75 -19.55 -4.57
N ALA A 108 26.67 -20.21 -5.27
CA ALA A 108 26.98 -19.97 -6.68
C ALA A 108 25.75 -20.02 -7.57
N LEU A 109 24.96 -21.06 -7.36
CA LEU A 109 23.79 -21.29 -8.16
C LEU A 109 22.72 -20.25 -7.82
N GLN A 110 22.58 -19.90 -6.55
CA GLN A 110 21.66 -18.83 -6.12
C GLN A 110 22.04 -17.48 -6.76
N GLU A 111 23.33 -17.11 -6.73
CA GLU A 111 23.85 -15.92 -7.40
C GLU A 111 23.54 -15.96 -8.91
N LEU A 112 23.84 -17.07 -9.57
CA LEU A 112 23.61 -17.23 -11.01
C LEU A 112 22.12 -17.13 -11.38
N LEU A 113 21.23 -17.72 -10.57
CA LEU A 113 19.78 -17.60 -10.76
C LEU A 113 19.29 -16.16 -10.56
N LEU A 114 19.81 -15.45 -9.56
CA LEU A 114 19.50 -14.04 -9.32
C LEU A 114 20.05 -13.14 -10.44
N GLN A 115 21.23 -13.43 -10.99
CA GLN A 115 21.76 -12.76 -12.18
C GLN A 115 20.83 -12.96 -13.37
N GLN A 116 20.41 -14.20 -13.63
CA GLN A 116 19.51 -14.50 -14.75
C GLN A 116 18.15 -13.81 -14.58
N LEU A 117 17.58 -13.78 -13.37
CA LEU A 117 16.35 -13.04 -13.10
C LEU A 117 16.54 -11.54 -13.28
N THR A 118 17.68 -10.97 -12.85
CA THR A 118 18.03 -9.56 -13.06
C THR A 118 18.05 -9.22 -14.55
N VAL A 119 18.70 -10.06 -15.36
CA VAL A 119 18.73 -9.92 -16.82
C VAL A 119 17.32 -9.98 -17.42
N ASN A 120 16.50 -10.95 -17.00
CA ASN A 120 15.14 -11.11 -17.49
C ASN A 120 14.27 -9.88 -17.15
N THR A 121 14.36 -9.38 -15.92
CA THR A 121 13.66 -8.18 -15.44
C THR A 121 14.09 -6.93 -16.22
N MET A 122 15.39 -6.75 -16.46
CA MET A 122 15.91 -5.63 -17.24
C MET A 122 15.40 -5.67 -18.69
N LEU A 123 15.40 -6.84 -19.34
CA LEU A 123 14.90 -7.00 -20.70
C LEU A 123 13.40 -6.69 -20.81
N MET A 124 12.64 -6.96 -19.75
CA MET A 124 11.23 -6.59 -19.68
C MET A 124 10.99 -5.09 -19.57
N HIS A 125 11.80 -4.39 -18.80
CA HIS A 125 11.75 -2.92 -18.80
C HIS A 125 12.05 -2.35 -20.19
N ARG A 126 13.05 -2.90 -20.89
CA ARG A 126 13.36 -2.51 -22.27
C ARG A 126 12.17 -2.76 -23.20
N LEU A 127 11.57 -3.95 -23.13
CA LEU A 127 10.38 -4.29 -23.92
C LEU A 127 9.20 -3.35 -23.62
N ARG A 128 8.93 -3.10 -22.34
CA ARG A 128 7.86 -2.20 -21.90
C ARG A 128 8.09 -0.78 -22.40
N GLY A 129 9.32 -0.29 -22.32
CA GLY A 129 9.72 1.01 -22.84
C GLY A 129 9.52 1.13 -24.36
N GLN A 130 9.96 0.11 -25.12
CA GLN A 130 9.74 0.06 -26.58
C GLN A 130 8.25 0.06 -26.94
N GLN A 131 7.44 -0.74 -26.25
CA GLN A 131 5.99 -0.77 -26.47
C GLN A 131 5.34 0.58 -26.16
N GLN A 132 5.76 1.25 -25.08
CA GLN A 132 5.27 2.58 -24.73
C GLN A 132 5.65 3.62 -25.79
N GLN A 133 6.88 3.57 -26.31
CA GLN A 133 7.34 4.46 -27.38
C GLN A 133 6.57 4.23 -28.69
N GLN A 134 6.38 2.98 -29.11
CA GLN A 134 5.60 2.65 -30.31
C GLN A 134 4.15 3.14 -30.20
N GLN A 135 3.52 2.97 -29.04
CA GLN A 135 2.16 3.46 -28.80
C GLN A 135 2.08 5.00 -28.85
N GLN A 136 3.10 5.70 -28.35
CA GLN A 136 3.17 7.16 -28.44
C GLN A 136 3.34 7.63 -29.90
N GLN A 137 4.17 6.95 -30.69
CA GLN A 137 4.37 7.28 -32.11
C GLN A 137 3.10 7.04 -32.94
N GLN A 138 2.41 5.92 -32.74
CA GLN A 138 1.13 5.65 -33.42
C GLN A 138 0.05 6.68 -33.05
N GLN A 139 0.05 7.16 -31.81
CA GLN A 139 -0.87 8.24 -31.39
C GLN A 139 -0.52 9.57 -32.06
N ALA A 140 0.76 9.93 -32.13
CA ALA A 140 1.20 11.15 -32.79
C ALA A 140 0.78 11.16 -34.27
N GLN A 141 0.95 10.04 -34.98
CA GLN A 141 0.54 9.89 -36.38
C GLN A 141 -0.98 9.94 -36.57
N ARG A 142 -1.76 9.35 -35.64
CA ARG A 142 -3.23 9.42 -35.70
C ARG A 142 -3.76 10.82 -35.40
N SER A 143 -3.11 11.57 -34.51
CA SER A 143 -3.51 12.96 -34.22
C SER A 143 -3.21 13.94 -35.35
N SER A 144 -2.25 13.65 -36.22
CA SER A 144 -1.92 14.51 -37.36
C SER A 144 -2.78 14.25 -38.61
N GLY A 145 -3.52 13.13 -38.67
CA GLY A 145 -4.08 12.62 -39.92
C GLY A 145 -5.60 12.67 -40.11
N SER A 146 -6.41 13.13 -39.15
CA SER A 146 -7.88 13.01 -39.28
C SER A 146 -8.61 14.24 -38.75
N GLY A 147 -9.01 15.13 -39.68
CA GLY A 147 -9.88 16.28 -39.43
C GLY A 147 -11.38 15.95 -39.35
N ASP A 148 -11.79 14.72 -39.64
CA ASP A 148 -13.22 14.37 -39.65
C ASP A 148 -13.69 13.80 -38.31
N SER A 149 -14.55 14.59 -37.68
CA SER A 149 -15.17 14.40 -36.38
C SER A 149 -16.40 13.49 -36.54
N SER A 150 -16.56 12.40 -35.76
CA SER A 150 -17.87 11.91 -35.24
C SER A 150 -17.93 10.57 -34.46
N SER A 151 -16.88 9.74 -34.25
CA SER A 151 -17.10 8.37 -33.71
C SER A 151 -16.09 7.71 -32.73
N SER A 152 -15.36 8.44 -31.87
CA SER A 152 -14.18 7.89 -31.15
C SER A 152 -14.28 7.63 -29.62
N SER A 153 -15.43 7.28 -29.04
CA SER A 153 -15.54 7.08 -27.57
C SER A 153 -14.79 5.84 -27.01
N GLN A 154 -14.53 4.80 -27.82
CA GLN A 154 -13.82 3.60 -27.38
C GLN A 154 -12.28 3.79 -27.30
N GLY A 155 -11.67 4.54 -28.22
CA GLY A 155 -10.22 4.76 -28.24
C GLY A 155 -9.72 5.51 -27.00
N ASP A 156 -10.52 6.45 -26.51
CA ASP A 156 -10.21 7.27 -25.33
C ASP A 156 -10.14 6.46 -24.03
N ARG A 157 -10.98 5.43 -23.87
CA ARG A 157 -10.98 4.59 -22.65
C ARG A 157 -9.72 3.74 -22.56
N GLN A 158 -9.30 3.14 -23.66
CA GLN A 158 -8.09 2.31 -23.70
C GLN A 158 -6.82 3.17 -23.50
N GLN A 159 -6.80 4.39 -24.08
CA GLN A 159 -5.73 5.36 -23.88
C GLN A 159 -5.64 5.83 -22.42
N ARG A 160 -6.78 6.07 -21.76
CA ARG A 160 -6.81 6.45 -20.34
C ARG A 160 -6.29 5.35 -19.44
N GLN A 161 -6.70 4.09 -19.65
CA GLN A 161 -6.21 2.97 -18.85
C GLN A 161 -4.69 2.79 -18.98
N GLN A 162 -4.11 2.93 -20.18
CA GLN A 162 -2.67 2.79 -20.38
C GLN A 162 -1.87 3.93 -19.72
N ARG A 163 -2.35 5.18 -19.80
CA ARG A 163 -1.67 6.30 -19.12
C ARG A 163 -1.71 6.18 -17.59
N GLN A 164 -2.64 5.42 -17.03
CA GLN A 164 -2.87 5.37 -15.58
C GLN A 164 -2.03 4.34 -14.85
N GLN A 165 -1.30 3.47 -15.56
CA GLN A 165 -0.40 2.55 -14.86
C GLN A 165 0.79 3.32 -14.29
N PRO A 166 1.08 3.20 -12.98
CA PRO A 166 2.24 3.81 -12.39
C PRO A 166 3.54 3.26 -13.04
N PRO A 167 4.62 4.06 -13.04
CA PRO A 167 5.94 3.54 -13.39
C PRO A 167 6.24 2.35 -12.48
N ILE A 168 6.74 1.26 -13.07
CA ILE A 168 7.20 0.11 -12.27
C ILE A 168 8.64 0.46 -11.91
N PRO A 169 9.00 0.47 -10.62
CA PRO A 169 10.34 0.84 -10.20
C PRO A 169 11.37 -0.18 -10.70
N ALA A 170 12.56 0.32 -11.03
CA ALA A 170 13.69 -0.49 -11.50
C ALA A 170 14.49 -1.06 -10.31
N CYS A 171 13.86 -1.90 -9.48
CA CYS A 171 14.49 -2.45 -8.28
C CYS A 171 15.75 -3.29 -8.57
N HIS A 172 15.86 -3.86 -9.77
CA HIS A 172 16.98 -4.62 -10.26
C HIS A 172 18.30 -3.83 -10.24
N GLU A 173 18.25 -2.49 -10.20
CA GLU A 173 19.42 -1.62 -9.98
C GLU A 173 20.16 -1.96 -8.68
N GLY A 174 19.43 -2.29 -7.60
CA GLY A 174 20.04 -2.69 -6.33
C GLY A 174 20.77 -4.03 -6.42
N MET A 175 20.30 -4.94 -7.27
CA MET A 175 20.98 -6.21 -7.54
C MET A 175 22.28 -6.02 -8.33
N ARG A 176 22.40 -4.96 -9.14
CA ARG A 176 23.63 -4.69 -9.92
C ARG A 176 24.86 -4.51 -9.04
N LEU A 177 24.68 -3.97 -7.83
CA LEU A 177 25.75 -3.76 -6.86
C LEU A 177 26.16 -5.04 -6.14
N LEU A 178 25.25 -6.02 -6.05
CA LEU A 178 25.48 -7.27 -5.33
C LEU A 178 26.01 -8.39 -6.23
N LEU A 179 25.78 -8.29 -7.55
CA LEU A 179 26.11 -9.33 -8.50
C LEU A 179 27.52 -9.14 -9.07
N PRO A 180 28.34 -10.21 -9.16
CA PRO A 180 29.68 -10.10 -9.72
C PRO A 180 29.63 -9.63 -11.18
N GLY A 181 30.53 -8.73 -11.55
CA GLY A 181 30.66 -8.20 -12.91
C GLY A 181 29.83 -6.94 -13.21
N GLY A 182 28.95 -6.50 -12.30
CA GLY A 182 28.21 -5.24 -12.42
C GLY A 182 27.39 -5.10 -13.71
N GLN A 183 27.24 -3.87 -14.21
CA GLN A 183 26.36 -3.56 -15.35
C GLN A 183 26.83 -4.18 -16.67
N THR A 184 28.15 -4.22 -16.92
CA THR A 184 28.70 -4.75 -18.18
C THR A 184 28.41 -6.24 -18.34
N CYS A 185 28.52 -7.01 -17.25
CA CYS A 185 28.17 -8.42 -17.24
C CYS A 185 26.68 -8.63 -17.50
N LEU A 186 25.81 -7.82 -16.87
CA LEU A 186 24.37 -7.91 -17.08
C LEU A 186 23.96 -7.53 -18.51
N ASP A 187 24.60 -6.52 -19.10
CA ASP A 187 24.35 -6.13 -20.50
C ASP A 187 24.77 -7.21 -21.49
N ALA A 188 25.92 -7.83 -21.27
CA ALA A 188 26.39 -8.94 -22.10
C ALA A 188 25.54 -10.20 -21.93
N ALA A 189 25.13 -10.53 -20.69
CA ALA A 189 24.19 -11.62 -20.43
C ALA A 189 22.83 -11.35 -21.08
N ALA A 190 22.35 -10.10 -21.08
CA ALA A 190 21.15 -9.71 -21.78
C ALA A 190 21.30 -9.84 -23.30
N ALA A 191 22.44 -9.45 -23.87
CA ALA A 191 22.73 -9.65 -25.29
C ALA A 191 22.76 -11.14 -25.66
N ALA A 192 23.42 -11.96 -24.84
CA ALA A 192 23.46 -13.42 -25.01
C ALA A 192 22.06 -14.06 -24.91
N ALA A 193 21.21 -13.59 -23.99
CA ALA A 193 19.84 -14.06 -23.86
C ALA A 193 19.01 -13.72 -25.10
N VAL A 194 19.11 -12.49 -25.62
CA VAL A 194 18.43 -12.07 -26.86
C VAL A 194 18.90 -12.91 -28.06
N GLU A 195 20.20 -13.13 -28.20
CA GLU A 195 20.76 -13.99 -29.25
C GLU A 195 20.25 -15.43 -29.14
N ALA A 196 20.17 -15.98 -27.92
CA ALA A 196 19.69 -17.34 -27.66
C ALA A 196 18.21 -17.52 -28.05
N TRP A 197 17.41 -16.46 -28.00
CA TRP A 197 16.00 -16.50 -28.44
C TRP A 197 15.84 -16.40 -29.96
N ARG A 198 16.88 -15.97 -30.68
CA ARG A 198 16.93 -15.86 -32.15
C ARG A 198 15.89 -14.95 -32.80
N ASN A 199 15.06 -14.26 -32.01
CA ASN A 199 13.98 -13.40 -32.47
C ASN A 199 14.16 -11.98 -31.94
N PRO A 200 13.80 -10.94 -32.72
CA PRO A 200 13.75 -9.57 -32.20
C PRO A 200 12.65 -9.43 -31.13
N LEU A 201 12.80 -8.47 -30.21
CA LEU A 201 11.67 -8.02 -29.39
C LEU A 201 10.67 -7.31 -30.33
N PRO A 202 9.37 -7.65 -30.35
CA PRO A 202 8.55 -8.34 -29.33
C PRO A 202 8.33 -9.84 -29.51
N GLU A 203 8.73 -10.44 -30.62
CA GLU A 203 8.53 -11.87 -30.93
C GLU A 203 9.26 -12.79 -29.93
N ALA A 204 10.30 -12.28 -29.27
CA ALA A 204 11.02 -12.96 -28.20
C ALA A 204 10.25 -13.08 -26.87
N LEU A 205 9.03 -12.53 -26.74
CA LEU A 205 8.31 -12.52 -25.47
C LEU A 205 7.96 -13.93 -24.94
N GLU A 206 7.56 -14.85 -25.80
CA GLU A 206 7.24 -16.22 -25.37
C GLU A 206 8.50 -16.98 -24.90
N PRO A 207 9.61 -17.01 -25.67
CA PRO A 207 10.89 -17.55 -25.18
C PRO A 207 11.37 -16.88 -23.88
N TRP A 208 11.18 -15.58 -23.73
CA TRP A 208 11.50 -14.85 -22.50
C TRP A 208 10.65 -15.30 -21.32
N LEU A 209 9.33 -15.39 -21.49
CA LEU A 209 8.42 -15.85 -20.45
C LEU A 209 8.77 -17.28 -20.02
N ASP A 210 9.17 -18.14 -20.97
CA ASP A 210 9.64 -19.49 -20.69
C ASP A 210 10.97 -19.51 -19.92
N ALA A 211 11.97 -18.72 -20.33
CA ALA A 211 13.24 -18.62 -19.61
C ALA A 211 13.06 -18.06 -18.19
N THR A 212 12.18 -17.07 -18.04
CA THR A 212 11.82 -16.47 -16.76
C THR A 212 11.12 -17.46 -15.86
N TYR A 213 10.11 -18.17 -16.37
CA TYR A 213 9.40 -19.25 -15.68
C TYR A 213 10.37 -20.30 -15.11
N LYS A 214 11.33 -20.75 -15.93
CA LYS A 214 12.34 -21.72 -15.51
C LYS A 214 13.23 -21.19 -14.40
N SER A 215 13.71 -19.96 -14.55
CA SER A 215 14.61 -19.33 -13.58
C SER A 215 13.93 -19.13 -12.22
N ILE A 216 12.65 -18.69 -12.21
CA ILE A 216 11.92 -18.44 -10.97
C ILE A 216 11.56 -19.75 -10.25
N ILE A 217 11.18 -20.81 -10.97
CA ILE A 217 10.96 -22.14 -10.37
C ILE A 217 12.23 -22.69 -9.76
N MET A 218 13.36 -22.54 -10.45
CA MET A 218 14.65 -22.98 -9.91
C MET A 218 14.99 -22.23 -8.63
N LEU A 219 14.76 -20.92 -8.60
CA LEU A 219 15.00 -20.13 -7.39
C LEU A 219 14.11 -20.60 -6.23
N GLY A 220 12.81 -20.78 -6.47
CA GLY A 220 11.88 -21.35 -5.47
C GLY A 220 12.30 -22.73 -5.00
N SER A 221 12.76 -23.59 -5.91
CA SER A 221 13.25 -24.94 -5.59
C SER A 221 14.53 -24.93 -4.75
N CYS A 222 15.46 -24.01 -5.04
CA CYS A 222 16.68 -23.83 -4.24
C CYS A 222 16.30 -23.40 -2.81
N LEU A 223 15.42 -22.41 -2.67
CA LEU A 223 14.92 -21.94 -1.37
C LEU A 223 14.20 -23.03 -0.57
N GLN A 224 13.36 -23.83 -1.24
CA GLN A 224 12.61 -24.89 -0.57
C GLN A 224 13.54 -25.98 -0.04
N ARG A 225 14.50 -26.44 -0.86
CA ARG A 225 15.49 -27.45 -0.46
C ARG A 225 16.44 -26.95 0.61
N HIS A 226 16.84 -25.68 0.55
CA HIS A 226 17.65 -25.08 1.58
C HIS A 226 16.94 -25.10 2.93
N LEU A 227 15.64 -24.81 2.99
CA LEU A 227 14.93 -24.94 4.26
C LEU A 227 14.80 -26.37 4.73
N ARG A 228 14.42 -27.32 3.87
CA ARG A 228 14.34 -28.72 4.34
C ARG A 228 15.64 -29.14 5.03
N HIS A 229 16.77 -28.75 4.45
CA HIS A 229 18.08 -28.94 5.08
C HIS A 229 18.22 -28.23 6.44
N CYS A 230 17.84 -26.95 6.53
CA CYS A 230 17.90 -26.23 7.80
C CYS A 230 16.97 -26.84 8.86
N THR A 231 15.76 -27.28 8.52
CA THR A 231 14.85 -27.94 9.48
C THR A 231 15.36 -29.28 9.95
N ASP A 232 16.00 -30.05 9.06
CA ASP A 232 16.41 -31.42 9.36
C ASP A 232 17.73 -31.47 10.15
N HIS A 233 18.60 -30.45 10.02
CA HIS A 233 19.97 -30.50 10.56
C HIS A 233 20.31 -29.39 11.57
N SER A 234 19.48 -28.37 11.75
CA SER A 234 19.84 -27.28 12.65
C SER A 234 19.36 -27.56 14.07
N THR A 235 20.30 -27.66 15.01
CA THR A 235 20.01 -27.22 16.37
C THR A 235 19.88 -25.69 16.34
N PRO A 236 18.92 -25.08 17.06
CA PRO A 236 18.60 -23.66 16.94
C PRO A 236 19.80 -22.71 17.14
N ALA A 237 20.85 -23.16 17.84
CA ALA A 237 22.07 -22.38 18.09
C ALA A 237 23.03 -22.28 16.89
N THR A 238 23.09 -23.28 16.00
CA THR A 238 23.97 -23.23 14.81
C THR A 238 23.30 -22.66 13.56
N ALA A 239 21.95 -22.57 13.56
CA ALA A 239 21.18 -21.98 12.46
C ALA A 239 21.49 -20.49 12.22
N ALA A 240 21.73 -19.72 13.28
CA ALA A 240 21.94 -18.27 13.20
C ALA A 240 23.31 -17.87 12.60
N ALA A 241 24.30 -18.77 12.64
CA ALA A 241 25.61 -18.56 12.02
C ALA A 241 25.69 -19.10 10.58
N ALA A 242 24.60 -19.71 10.07
CA ALA A 242 24.59 -20.31 8.76
C ALA A 242 24.57 -19.24 7.65
N VAL A 243 25.41 -19.48 6.66
CA VAL A 243 25.67 -18.75 5.41
C VAL A 243 24.58 -17.71 5.03
N PRO A 244 24.94 -16.43 4.81
CA PRO A 244 23.99 -15.40 4.39
C PRO A 244 23.34 -15.82 3.07
N LEU A 245 22.04 -16.11 3.14
CA LEU A 245 21.24 -16.46 1.97
C LEU A 245 21.02 -15.22 1.13
N LEU A 246 21.80 -15.07 0.06
CA LEU A 246 21.66 -13.97 -0.90
C LEU A 246 20.23 -13.85 -1.44
N VAL A 247 19.53 -14.98 -1.57
CA VAL A 247 18.14 -15.03 -2.05
C VAL A 247 17.14 -14.43 -1.05
N LEU A 248 17.50 -14.31 0.22
CA LEU A 248 16.70 -13.64 1.24
C LEU A 248 17.07 -12.16 1.41
N SER A 249 18.04 -11.66 0.64
CA SER A 249 18.41 -10.24 0.71
C SER A 249 17.23 -9.34 0.33
N PRO A 250 17.13 -8.13 0.92
CA PRO A 250 16.11 -7.14 0.52
C PRO A 250 16.11 -6.83 -0.99
N ALA A 251 17.28 -6.91 -1.64
CA ALA A 251 17.40 -6.70 -3.09
C ALA A 251 16.78 -7.86 -3.89
N ALA A 252 17.01 -9.11 -3.48
CA ALA A 252 16.42 -10.28 -4.12
C ALA A 252 14.89 -10.31 -4.00
N VAL A 253 14.33 -9.97 -2.83
CA VAL A 253 12.87 -9.86 -2.64
C VAL A 253 12.30 -8.79 -3.57
N ARG A 254 12.91 -7.60 -3.62
CA ARG A 254 12.47 -6.51 -4.50
C ARG A 254 12.57 -6.86 -5.99
N LEU A 255 13.57 -7.64 -6.40
CA LEU A 255 13.69 -8.12 -7.77
C LEU A 255 12.50 -9.01 -8.16
N VAL A 256 12.08 -9.93 -7.29
CA VAL A 256 10.93 -10.81 -7.57
C VAL A 256 9.62 -10.00 -7.59
N LEU A 257 9.47 -9.01 -6.70
CA LEU A 257 8.32 -8.08 -6.72
C LEU A 257 8.24 -7.29 -8.02
N GLU A 258 9.35 -6.73 -8.47
CA GLU A 258 9.43 -6.00 -9.74
C GLU A 258 9.08 -6.90 -10.93
N LEU A 259 9.62 -8.13 -10.96
CA LEU A 259 9.30 -9.10 -11.99
C LEU A 259 7.80 -9.42 -12.01
N GLN A 260 7.19 -9.64 -10.85
CA GLN A 260 5.75 -9.89 -10.72
C GLN A 260 4.93 -8.73 -11.30
N LEU A 261 5.28 -7.48 -11.00
CA LEU A 261 4.60 -6.31 -11.55
C LEU A 261 4.73 -6.22 -13.08
N LEU A 262 5.92 -6.50 -13.62
CA LEU A 262 6.18 -6.49 -15.07
C LEU A 262 5.38 -7.58 -15.79
N VAL A 263 5.32 -8.79 -15.24
CA VAL A 263 4.57 -9.90 -15.82
C VAL A 263 3.06 -9.64 -15.70
N ALA A 264 2.60 -8.99 -14.63
CA ALA A 264 1.20 -8.58 -14.49
C ALA A 264 0.78 -7.57 -15.57
N ASP A 265 1.69 -6.68 -15.95
CA ASP A 265 1.49 -5.74 -17.05
C ASP A 265 1.38 -6.50 -18.40
N VAL A 266 2.25 -7.48 -18.65
CA VAL A 266 2.16 -8.32 -19.86
C VAL A 266 0.84 -9.09 -19.93
N ALA A 267 0.44 -9.74 -18.83
CA ALA A 267 -0.83 -10.46 -18.74
C ALA A 267 -2.04 -9.53 -18.97
N GLN A 268 -1.91 -8.24 -18.67
CA GLN A 268 -2.94 -7.24 -18.94
C GLN A 268 -3.02 -6.84 -20.40
N ARG A 269 -1.86 -6.58 -21.02
CA ARG A 269 -1.77 -5.96 -22.35
C ARG A 269 -1.89 -6.97 -23.48
N GLN A 270 -1.40 -8.19 -23.28
CA GLN A 270 -1.24 -9.16 -24.35
C GLN A 270 -2.03 -10.44 -24.10
N GLN A 271 -3.24 -10.51 -24.69
CA GLN A 271 -4.12 -11.65 -24.50
C GLN A 271 -3.50 -12.97 -24.99
N GLN A 272 -2.72 -12.94 -26.08
CA GLN A 272 -2.07 -14.13 -26.65
C GLN A 272 -1.08 -14.78 -25.67
N HIS A 273 -0.31 -14.00 -24.94
CA HIS A 273 0.70 -14.49 -23.98
C HIS A 273 0.17 -14.63 -22.55
N ARG A 274 -1.12 -14.33 -22.33
CA ARG A 274 -1.74 -14.31 -21.01
C ARG A 274 -1.58 -15.62 -20.23
N PRO A 275 -1.81 -16.83 -20.79
CA PRO A 275 -1.69 -18.07 -20.03
C PRO A 275 -0.27 -18.25 -19.45
N ARG A 276 0.75 -18.00 -20.26
CA ARG A 276 2.15 -18.14 -19.84
C ARG A 276 2.55 -17.07 -18.82
N ALA A 277 2.10 -15.83 -19.01
CA ALA A 277 2.31 -14.76 -18.03
C ALA A 277 1.66 -15.07 -16.68
N LEU A 278 0.45 -15.68 -16.68
CA LEU A 278 -0.19 -16.14 -15.45
C LEU A 278 0.61 -17.25 -14.76
N SER A 279 1.20 -18.19 -15.51
CA SER A 279 2.11 -19.18 -14.92
C SER A 279 3.33 -18.52 -14.26
N VAL A 280 3.96 -17.54 -14.91
CA VAL A 280 5.11 -16.84 -14.32
C VAL A 280 4.70 -16.05 -13.08
N LEU A 281 3.53 -15.40 -13.08
CA LEU A 281 2.99 -14.70 -11.91
C LEU A 281 2.78 -15.64 -10.71
N TYR A 282 2.24 -16.82 -10.97
CA TYR A 282 2.05 -17.85 -9.96
C TYR A 282 3.37 -18.25 -9.32
N GLU A 283 4.41 -18.50 -10.13
CA GLU A 283 5.73 -18.89 -9.60
C GLU A 283 6.48 -17.75 -8.90
N CYS A 284 6.36 -16.51 -9.38
CA CYS A 284 6.89 -15.33 -8.68
C CYS A 284 6.28 -15.24 -7.28
N ASN A 285 4.97 -15.44 -7.22
CA ASN A 285 4.26 -15.42 -5.97
C ASN A 285 4.68 -16.56 -5.02
N THR A 286 4.73 -17.80 -5.50
CA THR A 286 5.20 -18.95 -4.70
C THR A 286 6.61 -18.68 -4.16
N THR A 287 7.48 -18.11 -5.00
CA THR A 287 8.85 -17.76 -4.60
C THR A 287 8.88 -16.67 -3.52
N LEU A 288 8.09 -15.60 -3.66
CA LEU A 288 7.97 -14.56 -2.64
C LEU A 288 7.46 -15.11 -1.31
N CYS A 289 6.43 -15.96 -1.35
CA CYS A 289 5.90 -16.62 -0.16
C CYS A 289 6.99 -17.41 0.56
N ILE A 290 7.77 -18.20 -0.18
CA ILE A 290 8.90 -18.94 0.36
C ILE A 290 9.96 -17.98 0.94
N GLN A 291 10.34 -16.91 0.22
CA GLN A 291 11.32 -15.93 0.70
C GLN A 291 10.86 -15.28 2.02
N VAL A 292 9.59 -14.88 2.11
CA VAL A 292 8.99 -14.31 3.32
C VAL A 292 9.07 -15.30 4.48
N GLN A 293 8.54 -16.51 4.28
CA GLN A 293 8.54 -17.54 5.32
C GLN A 293 9.95 -17.89 5.79
N ARG A 294 10.93 -17.92 4.86
CA ARG A 294 12.33 -18.20 5.20
C ARG A 294 12.97 -17.06 5.96
N TYR A 295 12.73 -15.83 5.54
CA TYR A 295 13.26 -14.68 6.25
C TYR A 295 12.79 -14.68 7.70
N LEU A 296 11.49 -14.86 7.93
CA LEU A 296 10.91 -14.94 9.28
C LEU A 296 11.51 -16.10 10.08
N ALA A 297 11.61 -17.29 9.49
CA ALA A 297 12.16 -18.46 10.16
C ALA A 297 13.64 -18.33 10.52
N VAL A 298 14.46 -17.75 9.64
CA VAL A 298 15.92 -17.61 9.83
C VAL A 298 16.25 -16.49 10.80
N THR A 299 15.54 -15.36 10.73
CA THR A 299 15.82 -14.20 11.57
C THR A 299 15.13 -14.25 12.92
N GLY A 300 14.14 -15.13 13.08
CA GLY A 300 13.19 -15.07 14.20
C GLY A 300 12.36 -13.78 14.21
N SER A 301 12.41 -12.99 13.12
CA SER A 301 11.68 -11.74 12.99
C SER A 301 10.19 -12.01 12.83
N SER A 302 9.41 -11.08 13.37
CA SER A 302 7.96 -10.95 13.18
C SER A 302 7.58 -10.22 11.89
N CYS A 303 8.55 -9.80 11.07
CA CYS A 303 8.22 -9.09 9.83
C CYS A 303 9.30 -9.25 8.78
N LEU A 304 8.95 -8.90 7.54
CA LEU A 304 9.91 -8.73 6.45
C LEU A 304 11.04 -7.75 6.83
N PRO A 305 12.20 -7.75 6.14
CA PRO A 305 13.24 -6.78 6.41
C PRO A 305 12.65 -5.36 6.36
N PRO A 306 12.93 -4.50 7.35
CA PRO A 306 12.37 -3.16 7.41
C PRO A 306 12.70 -2.35 6.15
N GLU A 307 13.84 -2.63 5.49
CA GLU A 307 14.22 -2.01 4.23
C GLU A 307 13.26 -2.36 3.10
N VAL A 308 12.73 -3.59 3.06
CA VAL A 308 11.73 -4.01 2.07
C VAL A 308 10.41 -3.30 2.33
N LEU A 309 9.98 -3.24 3.60
CA LEU A 309 8.73 -2.58 3.98
C LEU A 309 8.79 -1.07 3.71
N GLN A 310 9.88 -0.40 4.08
CA GLN A 310 10.04 1.05 3.91
C GLN A 310 10.27 1.45 2.45
N GLN A 311 11.10 0.74 1.70
CA GLN A 311 11.49 1.15 0.33
C GLN A 311 10.55 0.58 -0.74
N ALA A 312 9.90 -0.55 -0.44
CA ALA A 312 9.10 -1.31 -1.39
C ALA A 312 7.72 -1.70 -0.86
N GLY A 313 7.25 -1.14 0.26
CA GLY A 313 5.96 -1.48 0.85
C GLY A 313 4.78 -1.34 -0.12
N LEU A 314 4.69 -0.20 -0.82
CA LEU A 314 3.67 0.00 -1.85
C LEU A 314 3.77 -1.04 -2.99
N GLN A 315 4.97 -1.33 -3.46
CA GLN A 315 5.24 -2.28 -4.53
C GLN A 315 4.88 -3.70 -4.10
N LEU A 316 5.16 -4.05 -2.84
CA LEU A 316 4.76 -5.31 -2.22
C LEU A 316 3.24 -5.44 -2.24
N LEU A 317 2.52 -4.43 -1.75
CA LEU A 317 1.06 -4.42 -1.74
C LEU A 317 0.48 -4.51 -3.17
N GLN A 318 1.03 -3.77 -4.13
CA GLN A 318 0.62 -3.82 -5.54
C GLN A 318 0.91 -5.17 -6.20
N ALA A 319 2.10 -5.73 -5.95
CA ALA A 319 2.50 -7.02 -6.49
C ALA A 319 1.58 -8.10 -5.95
N LEU A 320 1.32 -8.13 -4.64
CA LEU A 320 0.44 -9.10 -4.00
C LEU A 320 -1.02 -8.97 -4.48
N ALA A 321 -1.50 -7.74 -4.70
CA ALA A 321 -2.84 -7.52 -5.24
C ALA A 321 -2.97 -7.93 -6.72
N ALA A 322 -1.89 -7.88 -7.51
CA ALA A 322 -1.97 -8.08 -8.96
C ALA A 322 -2.51 -9.46 -9.37
N PRO A 323 -2.05 -10.61 -8.82
CA PRO A 323 -2.65 -11.92 -9.11
C PRO A 323 -4.14 -11.99 -8.73
N LEU A 324 -4.53 -11.46 -7.57
CA LEU A 324 -5.93 -11.44 -7.11
C LEU A 324 -6.82 -10.63 -8.05
N GLN A 325 -6.41 -9.42 -8.42
CA GLN A 325 -7.14 -8.58 -9.39
C GLN A 325 -7.29 -9.28 -10.74
N LYS A 326 -6.27 -10.01 -11.20
CA LYS A 326 -6.32 -10.74 -12.48
C LYS A 326 -7.26 -11.94 -12.41
N LEU A 327 -7.26 -12.66 -11.29
CA LEU A 327 -8.18 -13.77 -11.05
C LEU A 327 -9.64 -13.29 -11.01
N GLN A 328 -9.91 -12.16 -10.35
CA GLN A 328 -11.23 -11.53 -10.35
C GLN A 328 -11.70 -11.16 -11.78
N VAL A 329 -10.83 -10.53 -12.59
CA VAL A 329 -11.16 -10.19 -13.98
C VAL A 329 -11.39 -11.45 -14.83
N HIS A 330 -10.67 -12.54 -14.56
CA HIS A 330 -10.83 -13.79 -15.30
C HIS A 330 -12.14 -14.50 -14.92
N SER A 331 -12.41 -14.64 -13.61
CA SER A 331 -13.63 -15.25 -13.09
C SER A 331 -14.90 -14.50 -13.55
N ARG A 332 -14.82 -13.18 -13.78
CA ARG A 332 -15.94 -12.40 -14.34
C ARG A 332 -16.17 -12.66 -15.82
N ARG A 333 -15.14 -13.03 -16.59
CA ARG A 333 -15.26 -13.25 -18.05
C ARG A 333 -15.64 -14.68 -18.38
N ASP A 334 -15.22 -15.64 -17.58
CA ASP A 334 -15.51 -17.05 -17.77
C ASP A 334 -15.90 -17.67 -16.41
N PRO A 335 -17.20 -17.73 -16.08
CA PRO A 335 -17.67 -18.33 -14.84
C PRO A 335 -17.40 -19.84 -14.78
N HIS A 336 -17.24 -20.51 -15.92
CA HIS A 336 -16.94 -21.94 -16.01
C HIS A 336 -15.44 -22.26 -15.94
N ALA A 337 -14.57 -21.25 -16.01
CA ALA A 337 -13.14 -21.43 -15.79
C ALA A 337 -12.78 -21.86 -14.36
N LYS A 338 -13.71 -21.76 -13.39
CA LYS A 338 -13.50 -22.19 -12.00
C LYS A 338 -13.09 -23.66 -11.89
N ASP A 339 -13.57 -24.52 -12.78
CA ASP A 339 -13.28 -25.97 -12.74
C ASP A 339 -11.96 -26.33 -13.44
N LYS A 340 -11.34 -25.40 -14.18
CA LYS A 340 -10.15 -25.64 -15.00
C LYS A 340 -8.90 -24.93 -14.51
N VAL A 341 -9.04 -23.87 -13.72
CA VAL A 341 -7.88 -23.28 -13.02
C VAL A 341 -7.55 -24.21 -11.86
N PRO A 342 -6.33 -24.77 -11.78
CA PRO A 342 -5.93 -25.57 -10.63
C PRO A 342 -6.19 -24.75 -9.37
N VAL A 343 -7.18 -25.18 -8.57
CA VAL A 343 -7.54 -24.57 -7.28
C VAL A 343 -6.40 -24.74 -6.25
N GLU A 344 -5.32 -25.41 -6.64
CA GLU A 344 -4.19 -25.73 -5.79
C GLU A 344 -3.35 -24.48 -5.43
N SER A 345 -3.63 -24.02 -4.21
CA SER A 345 -2.65 -23.58 -3.19
C SER A 345 -2.04 -22.18 -3.29
N GLY A 346 -1.81 -21.60 -4.48
CA GLY A 346 -0.98 -20.38 -4.55
C GLY A 346 -1.61 -19.08 -4.06
N ALA A 347 -2.91 -18.85 -4.32
CA ALA A 347 -3.57 -17.58 -3.94
C ALA A 347 -3.86 -17.49 -2.43
N TYR A 348 -4.19 -18.62 -1.79
CA TYR A 348 -4.38 -18.70 -0.33
C TYR A 348 -3.07 -18.44 0.41
N GLN A 349 -1.97 -18.99 -0.11
CA GLN A 349 -0.64 -18.77 0.43
C GLN A 349 -0.20 -17.31 0.35
N GLN A 350 -0.76 -16.47 -0.54
CA GLN A 350 -0.47 -15.03 -0.59
C GLN A 350 -0.98 -14.26 0.61
N LEU A 351 -2.24 -14.48 0.95
CA LEU A 351 -2.87 -13.85 2.10
C LEU A 351 -2.21 -14.32 3.39
N TYR A 352 -1.87 -15.60 3.46
CA TYR A 352 -1.10 -16.14 4.58
C TYR A 352 0.32 -15.59 4.65
N ALA A 353 1.04 -15.46 3.53
CA ALA A 353 2.38 -14.89 3.50
C ALA A 353 2.37 -13.39 3.83
N LEU A 354 1.39 -12.65 3.31
CA LEU A 354 1.17 -11.26 3.67
C LEU A 354 0.87 -11.15 5.15
N ARG A 355 -0.07 -11.94 5.68
CA ARG A 355 -0.40 -11.98 7.11
C ARG A 355 0.81 -12.36 7.95
N ALA A 356 1.61 -13.35 7.56
CA ALA A 356 2.80 -13.74 8.28
C ALA A 356 3.87 -12.64 8.26
N ALA A 357 4.10 -12.01 7.10
CA ALA A 357 5.00 -10.86 6.94
C ALA A 357 4.54 -9.63 7.73
N ALA A 358 3.23 -9.52 7.92
CA ALA A 358 2.55 -8.39 8.52
C ALA A 358 2.44 -8.50 10.04
N ALA A 359 1.74 -9.54 10.49
CA ALA A 359 1.40 -9.77 11.89
C ALA A 359 2.51 -10.50 12.65
N GLY A 360 3.51 -11.05 11.97
CA GLY A 360 4.63 -11.69 12.65
C GLY A 360 4.32 -12.99 13.34
N PHE A 361 3.45 -13.77 12.72
CA PHE A 361 3.17 -15.12 13.15
C PHE A 361 4.45 -15.96 13.12
N ALA A 362 5.04 -16.16 14.29
CA ALA A 362 5.93 -17.28 14.54
C ALA A 362 5.11 -18.58 14.45
N SER A 363 5.70 -19.60 13.83
CA SER A 363 5.10 -20.93 13.69
C SER A 363 4.66 -21.49 15.05
N ALA A 364 3.36 -21.79 15.19
CA ALA A 364 2.64 -22.69 16.11
C ALA A 364 2.99 -22.82 17.61
N ASP A 365 4.11 -22.29 18.12
CA ASP A 365 4.45 -22.38 19.54
C ASP A 365 3.78 -21.25 20.33
N ALA A 366 2.66 -21.59 20.97
CA ALA A 366 1.68 -20.68 21.55
C ALA A 366 2.06 -20.03 22.91
N THR A 367 3.34 -19.98 23.30
CA THR A 367 3.75 -19.55 24.65
C THR A 367 4.60 -18.28 24.71
N ALA A 368 5.02 -17.70 23.58
CA ALA A 368 5.81 -16.47 23.56
C ALA A 368 4.91 -15.22 23.45
N THR A 369 5.23 -14.18 24.21
CA THR A 369 4.62 -12.85 24.09
C THR A 369 4.73 -12.34 22.65
N GLU A 370 3.58 -12.03 22.05
CA GLU A 370 3.49 -11.70 20.63
C GLU A 370 4.31 -10.43 20.30
N PRO A 371 5.27 -10.49 19.36
CA PRO A 371 6.05 -9.34 18.98
C PRO A 371 5.16 -8.30 18.28
N VAL A 372 5.31 -7.03 18.65
CA VAL A 372 4.63 -5.90 17.98
C VAL A 372 5.08 -5.87 16.51
N GLY A 373 4.22 -6.33 15.60
CA GLY A 373 4.50 -6.34 14.16
C GLY A 373 4.60 -4.93 13.57
N GLN A 374 5.37 -4.76 12.49
CA GLN A 374 5.51 -3.48 11.77
C GLN A 374 4.31 -3.15 10.84
N LEU A 375 3.23 -3.94 10.92
CA LEU A 375 2.06 -3.74 10.07
C LEU A 375 1.35 -2.41 10.28
N PRO A 376 1.16 -1.91 11.52
CA PRO A 376 0.54 -0.61 11.73
C PRO A 376 1.33 0.50 11.05
N ASP A 377 2.66 0.43 11.06
CA ASP A 377 3.54 1.40 10.39
C ASP A 377 3.41 1.30 8.87
N LEU A 378 3.33 0.09 8.31
CA LEU A 378 3.11 -0.12 6.87
C LEU A 378 1.72 0.37 6.43
N ALA A 379 0.68 0.06 7.22
CA ALA A 379 -0.68 0.50 6.98
C ALA A 379 -0.79 2.03 7.09
N ALA A 380 -0.10 2.64 8.05
CA ALA A 380 -0.02 4.08 8.20
C ALA A 380 0.77 4.75 7.06
N ALA A 381 1.84 4.13 6.58
CA ALA A 381 2.65 4.64 5.47
C ALA A 381 1.93 4.55 4.12
N HIS A 382 1.09 3.53 3.92
CA HIS A 382 0.46 3.22 2.63
C HIS A 382 -1.02 2.80 2.76
N PRO A 383 -1.90 3.63 3.35
CA PRO A 383 -3.27 3.24 3.66
C PRO A 383 -4.08 2.89 2.41
N GLU A 384 -3.90 3.58 1.28
CA GLU A 384 -4.68 3.30 0.07
C GLU A 384 -4.30 1.95 -0.57
N ALA A 385 -3.02 1.60 -0.57
CA ALA A 385 -2.55 0.34 -1.11
C ALA A 385 -2.95 -0.84 -0.22
N TYR A 386 -2.92 -0.61 1.09
CA TYR A 386 -3.34 -1.57 2.09
C TYR A 386 -4.85 -1.84 2.00
N CYS A 387 -5.68 -0.78 1.95
CA CYS A 387 -7.12 -0.90 1.71
C CYS A 387 -7.44 -1.52 0.34
N SER A 388 -6.68 -1.20 -0.72
CA SER A 388 -6.87 -1.81 -2.04
C SER A 388 -6.58 -3.31 -2.02
N LEU A 389 -5.56 -3.74 -1.28
CA LEU A 389 -5.21 -5.15 -1.13
C LEU A 389 -6.32 -5.89 -0.39
N ILE A 390 -6.80 -5.34 0.72
CA ILE A 390 -7.96 -5.87 1.44
C ILE A 390 -9.17 -5.94 0.53
N ASP A 391 -9.52 -4.87 -0.20
CA ASP A 391 -10.67 -4.85 -1.10
C ASP A 391 -10.54 -5.94 -2.17
N CYS A 392 -9.33 -6.14 -2.70
CA CYS A 392 -9.04 -7.24 -3.61
C CYS A 392 -9.24 -8.61 -2.96
N CYS A 393 -8.91 -8.75 -1.67
CA CYS A 393 -9.14 -9.98 -0.93
C CYS A 393 -10.64 -10.20 -0.71
N VAL A 394 -11.34 -9.26 -0.08
CA VAL A 394 -12.77 -9.35 0.25
C VAL A 394 -13.63 -9.58 -1.02
N ARG A 395 -13.30 -8.94 -2.14
CA ARG A 395 -14.04 -9.12 -3.41
C ARG A 395 -13.64 -10.35 -4.22
N SER A 396 -12.60 -11.08 -3.81
CA SER A 396 -12.14 -12.25 -4.56
C SER A 396 -13.08 -13.42 -4.33
N PRO A 397 -13.71 -13.98 -5.39
CA PRO A 397 -14.59 -15.14 -5.26
C PRO A 397 -13.84 -16.44 -4.96
N LEU A 398 -12.52 -16.38 -4.88
CA LEU A 398 -11.65 -17.51 -4.60
C LEU A 398 -11.33 -17.65 -3.11
N LEU A 399 -11.55 -16.60 -2.32
CA LEU A 399 -11.30 -16.66 -0.89
C LEU A 399 -12.40 -17.44 -0.18
N THR A 400 -11.99 -18.32 0.72
CA THR A 400 -12.90 -18.95 1.66
C THR A 400 -13.30 -17.95 2.75
N ALA A 401 -14.31 -18.29 3.54
CA ALA A 401 -14.70 -17.47 4.69
C ALA A 401 -13.53 -17.25 5.68
N ALA A 402 -12.64 -18.22 5.84
CA ALA A 402 -11.45 -18.11 6.69
C ALA A 402 -10.44 -17.08 6.14
N ASP A 403 -10.30 -16.99 4.82
CA ASP A 403 -9.39 -16.03 4.19
C ASP A 403 -9.96 -14.61 4.19
N MET A 404 -11.28 -14.46 3.99
CA MET A 404 -11.97 -13.17 4.13
C MET A 404 -11.83 -12.63 5.55
N LEU A 405 -11.93 -13.52 6.53
CA LEU A 405 -11.68 -13.22 7.92
C LEU A 405 -10.22 -12.81 8.17
N ALA A 406 -9.24 -13.53 7.62
CA ALA A 406 -7.84 -13.13 7.73
C ALA A 406 -7.61 -11.75 7.10
N ALA A 407 -8.28 -11.44 5.99
CA ALA A 407 -8.26 -10.11 5.38
C ALA A 407 -8.96 -9.05 6.25
N ALA A 408 -10.03 -9.41 6.97
CA ALA A 408 -10.70 -8.55 7.94
C ALA A 408 -9.84 -8.28 9.18
N GLN A 409 -9.04 -9.24 9.64
CA GLN A 409 -8.04 -9.03 10.70
C GLN A 409 -6.92 -8.09 10.22
N LEU A 410 -6.54 -8.16 8.94
CA LEU A 410 -5.62 -7.16 8.37
C LEU A 410 -6.26 -5.76 8.33
N LEU A 411 -7.56 -5.65 8.03
CA LEU A 411 -8.32 -4.40 8.14
C LEU A 411 -8.30 -3.83 9.54
N GLU A 412 -8.37 -4.67 10.57
CA GLU A 412 -8.30 -4.24 11.96
C GLU A 412 -7.01 -3.47 12.24
N HIS A 413 -5.86 -3.88 11.71
CA HIS A 413 -4.62 -3.12 11.90
C HIS A 413 -4.59 -1.79 11.13
N ALA A 414 -5.21 -1.71 9.95
CA ALA A 414 -5.37 -0.42 9.28
C ALA A 414 -6.38 0.47 10.01
N ALA A 415 -7.49 -0.11 10.46
CA ALA A 415 -8.49 0.55 11.26
C ALA A 415 -7.85 1.02 12.56
N ALA A 416 -7.12 0.20 13.30
CA ALA A 416 -6.37 0.55 14.52
C ALA A 416 -5.24 1.55 14.25
N ALA A 417 -4.50 1.45 13.15
CA ALA A 417 -3.53 2.50 12.78
C ALA A 417 -4.23 3.85 12.56
N VAL A 418 -5.45 3.83 12.01
CA VAL A 418 -6.29 5.02 11.79
C VAL A 418 -7.05 5.45 13.06
N LEU A 419 -7.44 4.51 13.93
CA LEU A 419 -8.36 4.66 15.05
C LEU A 419 -7.64 4.67 16.40
N CYS A 420 -6.67 3.79 16.67
CA CYS A 420 -5.83 3.83 17.89
C CYS A 420 -4.80 4.98 17.87
N SER A 421 -4.49 5.54 16.70
CA SER A 421 -3.91 6.89 16.59
C SER A 421 -4.82 7.96 17.23
N VAL A 422 -6.13 7.68 17.33
CA VAL A 422 -7.19 8.62 17.71
C VAL A 422 -7.88 8.29 19.05
N GLU A 423 -7.98 7.02 19.48
CA GLU A 423 -8.93 6.63 20.55
C GLU A 423 -8.42 6.80 21.98
N GLY A 424 -7.17 6.47 22.30
CA GLY A 424 -6.69 6.57 23.69
C GLY A 424 -6.17 7.97 24.01
N LYS A 425 -5.10 8.34 23.32
CA LYS A 425 -4.36 9.55 23.66
C LYS A 425 -5.05 10.81 23.18
N ILE A 426 -5.71 10.83 22.01
CA ILE A 426 -6.33 12.07 21.51
C ILE A 426 -7.63 12.37 22.23
N VAL A 427 -8.52 11.41 22.51
CA VAL A 427 -9.76 11.68 23.27
C VAL A 427 -9.45 12.02 24.72
N GLU A 428 -8.54 11.29 25.38
CA GLU A 428 -8.10 11.62 26.74
C GLU A 428 -7.31 12.93 26.79
N TRP A 429 -6.43 13.21 25.83
CA TRP A 429 -5.73 14.49 25.71
C TRP A 429 -6.68 15.62 25.35
N LEU A 430 -7.69 15.41 24.51
CA LEU A 430 -8.71 16.39 24.17
C LEU A 430 -9.60 16.68 25.37
N LEU A 431 -10.04 15.66 26.12
CA LEU A 431 -10.80 15.82 27.36
C LEU A 431 -9.96 16.49 28.46
N LYS A 432 -8.68 16.11 28.62
CA LYS A 432 -7.75 16.77 29.57
C LYS A 432 -7.39 18.19 29.15
N ALA A 433 -7.18 18.45 27.87
CA ALA A 433 -6.88 19.77 27.33
C ALA A 433 -8.11 20.68 27.41
N THR A 434 -9.31 20.19 27.04
CA THR A 434 -10.57 20.94 27.18
C THR A 434 -10.93 21.14 28.65
N ALA A 435 -10.78 20.16 29.54
CA ALA A 435 -10.98 20.37 30.98
C ALA A 435 -10.02 21.43 31.55
N LYS A 436 -8.74 21.39 31.16
CA LYS A 436 -7.73 22.39 31.57
C LYS A 436 -8.03 23.78 31.01
N HIS A 437 -8.51 23.87 29.76
CA HIS A 437 -8.86 25.13 29.10
C HIS A 437 -10.20 25.72 29.56
N SER A 438 -11.22 24.89 29.79
CA SER A 438 -12.53 25.30 30.34
C SER A 438 -12.41 25.83 31.76
N CYS A 439 -11.52 25.27 32.59
CA CYS A 439 -11.20 25.87 33.90
C CYS A 439 -10.56 27.26 33.77
N THR A 440 -9.65 27.49 32.81
CA THR A 440 -9.06 28.83 32.62
C THR A 440 -10.01 29.87 32.02
N VAL A 441 -10.95 29.48 31.15
CA VAL A 441 -11.93 30.41 30.56
C VAL A 441 -13.05 30.78 31.55
N PHE A 442 -13.49 29.84 32.40
CA PHE A 442 -14.47 30.14 33.45
C PHE A 442 -13.86 30.96 34.61
N LEU A 443 -12.62 30.69 35.01
CA LEU A 443 -11.95 31.47 36.07
C LEU A 443 -11.57 32.89 35.63
N SER A 444 -11.29 33.10 34.34
CA SER A 444 -11.00 34.45 33.80
C SER A 444 -12.24 35.33 33.65
N SER A 445 -13.44 34.73 33.63
CA SER A 445 -14.71 35.47 33.47
C SER A 445 -15.26 36.00 34.81
N SER A 446 -14.66 35.65 35.95
CA SER A 446 -15.12 36.08 37.28
C SER A 446 -14.25 37.17 37.93
N SER A 447 -13.23 37.69 37.25
CA SER A 447 -12.33 38.72 37.80
C SER A 447 -12.19 39.92 36.87
N SER A 448 -13.23 40.75 36.80
CA SER A 448 -13.19 42.06 36.17
C SER A 448 -12.59 43.09 37.14
N SER A 449 -11.32 43.46 36.95
CA SER A 449 -10.76 44.78 37.31
C SER A 449 -9.36 44.99 36.72
N SER A 450 -9.30 45.89 35.73
CA SER A 450 -8.16 46.79 35.44
C SER A 450 -6.86 46.26 34.78
N ALA A 451 -6.73 46.68 33.52
CA ALA A 451 -5.54 47.28 32.88
C ALA A 451 -4.50 46.41 32.13
N SER A 452 -4.20 46.94 30.94
CA SER A 452 -3.05 46.78 30.04
C SER A 452 -3.07 45.64 29.00
N SER A 453 -3.19 46.12 27.76
CA SER A 453 -3.08 45.47 26.47
C SER A 453 -1.85 44.58 26.31
N PHE A 454 -2.07 43.28 26.14
CA PHE A 454 -1.19 42.40 25.37
C PHE A 454 -2.02 41.57 24.40
N ALA A 455 -1.77 41.77 23.11
CA ALA A 455 -2.38 41.02 22.02
C ALA A 455 -1.85 39.56 22.06
N GLY A 456 -2.64 38.65 22.65
CA GLY A 456 -2.29 37.23 22.78
C GLY A 456 -3.46 36.25 22.58
N ASN A 457 -4.60 36.70 22.04
CA ASN A 457 -5.85 35.89 21.96
C ASN A 457 -5.90 34.83 20.85
N GLY A 458 -4.79 34.55 20.15
CA GLY A 458 -4.81 33.68 18.96
C GLY A 458 -4.78 32.17 19.21
N SER A 459 -4.18 31.69 20.31
CA SER A 459 -3.87 30.25 20.42
C SER A 459 -5.05 29.39 20.90
N SER A 460 -5.95 29.93 21.72
CA SER A 460 -7.02 29.15 22.35
C SER A 460 -8.12 28.76 21.36
N SER A 461 -8.53 29.68 20.47
CA SER A 461 -9.55 29.37 19.46
C SER A 461 -9.03 28.38 18.42
N GLN A 462 -7.74 28.45 18.08
CA GLN A 462 -7.13 27.53 17.14
C GLN A 462 -7.04 26.11 17.72
N ALA A 463 -6.70 25.96 19.00
CA ALA A 463 -6.69 24.65 19.67
C ALA A 463 -8.09 24.02 19.71
N ALA A 464 -9.12 24.79 20.05
CA ALA A 464 -10.51 24.34 19.99
C ALA A 464 -10.91 23.96 18.57
N ALA A 465 -10.57 24.77 17.57
CA ALA A 465 -10.87 24.46 16.18
C ALA A 465 -10.14 23.21 15.64
N SER A 466 -8.88 22.99 16.06
CA SER A 466 -8.15 21.74 15.77
C SER A 466 -8.78 20.52 16.46
N ALA A 467 -9.34 20.68 17.66
CA ALA A 467 -10.11 19.63 18.32
C ALA A 467 -11.36 19.28 17.50
N VAL A 468 -12.12 20.28 17.05
CA VAL A 468 -13.28 20.06 16.19
C VAL A 468 -12.89 19.36 14.89
N LEU A 469 -11.77 19.74 14.27
CA LEU A 469 -11.25 19.08 13.07
C LEU A 469 -11.04 17.58 13.28
N LEU A 470 -10.43 17.18 14.40
CA LEU A 470 -10.21 15.78 14.75
C LEU A 470 -11.53 15.03 14.97
N LEU A 471 -12.52 15.67 15.61
CA LEU A 471 -13.85 15.10 15.78
C LEU A 471 -14.54 14.85 14.43
N VAL A 472 -14.40 15.77 13.47
CA VAL A 472 -14.94 15.61 12.12
C VAL A 472 -14.26 14.46 11.37
N VAL A 473 -12.94 14.31 11.50
CA VAL A 473 -12.20 13.16 10.92
C VAL A 473 -12.70 11.84 11.52
N LEU A 474 -12.84 11.77 12.85
CA LEU A 474 -13.31 10.57 13.55
C LEU A 474 -14.75 10.22 13.11
N ALA A 475 -15.64 11.20 13.07
CA ALA A 475 -17.01 11.02 12.61
C ALA A 475 -17.08 10.46 11.19
N ARG A 476 -16.20 10.92 10.29
CA ARG A 476 -16.11 10.39 8.92
C ARG A 476 -15.67 8.92 8.90
N SER A 477 -14.69 8.55 9.72
CA SER A 477 -14.23 7.15 9.84
C SER A 477 -15.34 6.23 10.36
N VAL A 478 -16.11 6.69 11.35
CA VAL A 478 -17.27 5.94 11.90
C VAL A 478 -18.32 5.69 10.81
N VAL A 479 -18.63 6.70 9.98
CA VAL A 479 -19.58 6.54 8.85
C VAL A 479 -19.07 5.51 7.85
N GLN A 480 -17.81 5.60 7.45
CA GLN A 480 -17.22 4.67 6.48
C GLN A 480 -17.25 3.23 6.99
N LEU A 481 -16.96 3.02 8.27
CA LEU A 481 -16.99 1.72 8.90
C LEU A 481 -18.43 1.19 9.02
N ALA A 482 -19.38 2.03 9.44
CA ALA A 482 -20.80 1.68 9.50
C ALA A 482 -21.34 1.27 8.11
N ASP A 483 -21.04 2.04 7.07
CA ASP A 483 -21.44 1.75 5.69
C ASP A 483 -20.80 0.45 5.18
N ALA A 484 -19.54 0.18 5.54
CA ALA A 484 -18.84 -1.05 5.17
C ALA A 484 -19.44 -2.29 5.86
N VAL A 485 -19.78 -2.18 7.16
CA VAL A 485 -20.44 -3.27 7.91
C VAL A 485 -21.85 -3.52 7.37
N GLU A 486 -22.60 -2.48 7.05
CA GLU A 486 -23.92 -2.59 6.41
C GLU A 486 -23.83 -3.27 5.05
N ALA A 487 -22.82 -2.93 4.23
CA ALA A 487 -22.60 -3.54 2.92
C ALA A 487 -22.10 -5.00 2.99
N ALA A 488 -21.23 -5.32 3.95
CA ALA A 488 -20.71 -6.68 4.14
C ALA A 488 -21.73 -7.62 4.80
N GLY A 489 -22.65 -7.06 5.59
CA GLY A 489 -23.60 -7.81 6.39
C GLY A 489 -22.98 -8.33 7.70
N PHE A 490 -23.80 -8.30 8.75
CA PHE A 490 -23.41 -8.68 10.10
C PHE A 490 -22.82 -10.10 10.26
N PRO A 491 -23.29 -11.14 9.52
CA PRO A 491 -22.75 -12.48 9.63
C PRO A 491 -21.25 -12.60 9.28
N LEU A 492 -20.73 -11.71 8.43
CA LEU A 492 -19.29 -11.68 8.11
C LEU A 492 -18.47 -11.11 9.27
N LEU A 493 -18.98 -10.06 9.94
CA LEU A 493 -18.36 -9.51 11.15
C LEU A 493 -18.40 -10.53 12.30
N GLN A 494 -19.53 -11.20 12.51
CA GLN A 494 -19.65 -12.25 13.53
C GLN A 494 -18.67 -13.39 13.30
N LYS A 495 -18.56 -13.88 12.06
CA LYS A 495 -17.54 -14.88 11.68
C LYS A 495 -16.13 -14.39 11.98
N SER A 496 -15.87 -13.08 11.86
CA SER A 496 -14.57 -12.53 12.20
C SER A 496 -14.24 -12.50 13.70
N TRP A 497 -15.23 -12.22 14.54
CA TRP A 497 -15.08 -12.25 16.00
C TRP A 497 -15.01 -13.67 16.55
N LEU A 498 -15.86 -14.57 16.04
CA LEU A 498 -15.91 -15.98 16.47
C LEU A 498 -14.62 -16.73 16.18
N ALA A 499 -13.88 -16.30 15.16
CA ALA A 499 -12.59 -16.88 14.88
C ALA A 499 -11.48 -16.44 15.83
N ARG A 500 -11.84 -15.70 16.90
CA ARG A 500 -10.98 -15.35 18.03
C ARG A 500 -9.58 -14.94 17.57
N PRO A 501 -9.43 -13.88 16.75
CA PRO A 501 -8.11 -13.28 16.60
C PRO A 501 -7.52 -13.06 18.00
N ALA A 502 -6.22 -13.28 18.15
CA ALA A 502 -5.52 -13.20 19.43
C ALA A 502 -5.63 -11.82 20.14
N TYR A 503 -6.27 -10.84 19.51
CA TYR A 503 -6.35 -9.44 19.92
C TYR A 503 -7.73 -9.01 20.43
N ASN A 504 -8.59 -9.91 20.92
CA ASN A 504 -9.82 -9.56 21.67
C ASN A 504 -9.48 -8.86 23.01
N MET A 505 -8.92 -7.64 22.93
CA MET A 505 -8.43 -6.83 24.04
C MET A 505 -9.14 -5.48 24.00
N ALA A 506 -9.88 -5.16 25.06
CA ALA A 506 -10.43 -3.85 25.28
C ALA A 506 -9.41 -2.98 26.03
N TRP A 507 -9.30 -1.70 25.64
CA TRP A 507 -8.53 -0.72 26.38
C TRP A 507 -9.44 -0.10 27.45
N THR A 508 -9.26 -0.43 28.72
CA THR A 508 -9.94 0.24 29.82
C THR A 508 -8.97 1.18 30.56
N PRO A 509 -9.33 2.46 30.77
CA PRO A 509 -8.54 3.34 31.62
C PRO A 509 -8.81 2.97 33.09
N CYS A 510 -7.75 2.61 33.82
CA CYS A 510 -7.77 2.56 35.28
C CYS A 510 -6.89 3.68 35.85
N ASP A 511 -7.38 4.28 36.92
CA ASP A 511 -6.72 5.37 37.63
C ASP A 511 -5.33 4.95 38.15
N GLY A 512 -4.28 5.37 37.45
CA GLY A 512 -2.89 5.34 37.92
C GLY A 512 -1.98 4.30 37.27
N MET A 513 -1.28 4.72 36.19
CA MET A 513 0.04 4.26 35.68
C MET A 513 0.33 2.76 35.46
N SER A 514 -0.61 1.83 35.65
CA SER A 514 -0.45 0.43 35.24
C SER A 514 -1.57 -0.02 34.29
N VAL A 515 -1.19 -0.50 33.11
CA VAL A 515 -2.09 -1.10 32.12
C VAL A 515 -2.32 -2.56 32.49
N HIS A 516 -3.55 -2.92 32.85
CA HIS A 516 -3.97 -4.32 32.98
C HIS A 516 -4.75 -4.75 31.74
N PHE A 517 -4.43 -5.95 31.25
CA PHE A 517 -5.07 -6.58 30.10
C PHE A 517 -6.26 -7.42 30.59
N GLU A 518 -7.48 -7.03 30.23
CA GLU A 518 -8.66 -7.88 30.39
C GLU A 518 -9.12 -8.35 29.01
N GLY A 519 -8.97 -9.65 28.75
CA GLY A 519 -9.53 -10.27 27.55
C GLY A 519 -11.06 -10.26 27.61
N ILE A 520 -11.71 -10.13 26.44
CA ILE A 520 -13.18 -10.32 26.36
C ILE A 520 -13.52 -11.66 27.03
N PRO A 521 -14.40 -11.70 28.04
CA PRO A 521 -14.68 -12.92 28.78
C PRO A 521 -15.09 -14.05 27.84
N SER A 522 -14.38 -15.18 27.92
CA SER A 522 -14.55 -16.31 27.01
C SER A 522 -15.98 -16.90 26.99
N PHE A 523 -16.80 -16.59 28.00
CA PHE A 523 -18.20 -17.02 28.10
C PHE A 523 -19.13 -16.37 27.05
N LEU A 524 -18.75 -15.24 26.45
CA LEU A 524 -19.59 -14.56 25.44
C LEU A 524 -19.58 -15.25 24.07
N ALA A 525 -18.56 -16.07 23.76
CA ALA A 525 -18.44 -16.73 22.47
C ALA A 525 -19.31 -17.99 22.33
N ASP A 526 -19.61 -18.67 23.45
CA ASP A 526 -20.27 -19.98 23.44
C ASP A 526 -21.81 -19.89 23.58
N LEU A 527 -22.37 -18.69 23.80
CA LEU A 527 -23.80 -18.51 24.09
C LEU A 527 -24.52 -17.48 23.20
N ALA A 528 -23.82 -16.80 22.29
CA ALA A 528 -24.39 -15.64 21.59
C ALA A 528 -25.16 -16.00 20.31
N PRO A 529 -26.51 -15.89 20.26
CA PRO A 529 -27.25 -15.82 18.99
C PRO A 529 -26.72 -14.68 18.12
N SER A 530 -26.91 -14.77 16.79
CA SER A 530 -26.47 -13.76 15.80
C SER A 530 -26.76 -12.31 16.23
N ASP A 531 -27.88 -12.12 16.91
CA ASP A 531 -28.41 -10.83 17.32
C ASP A 531 -27.53 -10.18 18.40
N PHE A 532 -26.88 -10.96 19.27
CA PHE A 532 -26.03 -10.43 20.35
C PHE A 532 -24.81 -9.71 19.81
N SER A 533 -24.20 -10.25 18.75
CA SER A 533 -23.04 -9.63 18.13
C SER A 533 -23.40 -8.30 17.46
N GLN A 534 -24.59 -8.21 16.86
CA GLN A 534 -25.08 -6.95 16.29
C GLN A 534 -25.27 -5.88 17.35
N THR A 535 -25.88 -6.24 18.47
CA THR A 535 -26.05 -5.36 19.63
C THR A 535 -24.70 -4.87 20.16
N MET A 536 -23.70 -5.74 20.30
CA MET A 536 -22.36 -5.35 20.76
C MET A 536 -21.66 -4.35 19.84
N TRP A 537 -21.74 -4.56 18.52
CA TRP A 537 -21.20 -3.61 17.54
C TRP A 537 -21.90 -2.25 17.63
N GLN A 538 -23.23 -2.28 17.62
CA GLN A 538 -24.06 -1.08 17.73
C GLN A 538 -23.73 -0.32 19.02
N ARG A 539 -23.58 -1.04 20.13
CA ARG A 539 -23.17 -0.49 21.42
C ARG A 539 -21.77 0.13 21.39
N GLY A 540 -20.81 -0.51 20.73
CA GLY A 540 -19.47 0.05 20.53
C GLY A 540 -19.52 1.39 19.79
N VAL A 541 -20.23 1.44 18.65
CA VAL A 541 -20.41 2.68 17.89
C VAL A 541 -21.13 3.74 18.72
N MET A 542 -22.18 3.38 19.47
CA MET A 542 -22.89 4.30 20.34
C MET A 542 -21.98 4.87 21.45
N LEU A 543 -21.11 4.06 22.06
CA LEU A 543 -20.18 4.50 23.10
C LEU A 543 -19.11 5.44 22.55
N THR A 544 -18.51 5.13 21.40
CA THR A 544 -17.57 6.03 20.71
C THR A 544 -18.25 7.35 20.38
N MET A 545 -19.51 7.28 19.92
CA MET A 545 -20.31 8.44 19.58
C MET A 545 -20.72 9.27 20.78
N TRP A 546 -20.97 8.64 21.91
CA TRP A 546 -21.20 9.33 23.17
C TRP A 546 -19.96 10.13 23.60
N GLY A 547 -18.77 9.54 23.50
CA GLY A 547 -17.52 10.27 23.78
C GLY A 547 -17.31 11.46 22.84
N LEU A 548 -17.59 11.29 21.55
CA LEU A 548 -17.54 12.36 20.55
C LEU A 548 -18.57 13.46 20.86
N TRP A 549 -19.79 13.08 21.21
CA TRP A 549 -20.88 13.98 21.59
C TRP A 549 -20.51 14.84 22.81
N GLN A 550 -20.01 14.21 23.88
CA GLN A 550 -19.57 14.94 25.07
C GLN A 550 -18.45 15.92 24.76
N SER A 551 -17.49 15.52 23.91
CA SER A 551 -16.42 16.40 23.45
C SER A 551 -16.96 17.62 22.68
N MET A 552 -17.94 17.41 21.79
CA MET A 552 -18.59 18.51 21.06
C MET A 552 -19.37 19.45 21.99
N ARG A 553 -20.05 18.90 23.00
CA ARG A 553 -20.78 19.69 23.99
C ARG A 553 -19.83 20.56 24.82
N LEU A 554 -18.70 20.00 25.25
CA LEU A 554 -17.65 20.73 25.97
C LEU A 554 -17.01 21.84 25.13
N LEU A 555 -16.92 21.64 23.80
CA LEU A 555 -16.43 22.65 22.85
C LEU A 555 -17.50 23.69 22.47
N GLY A 556 -18.72 23.61 23.02
CA GLY A 556 -19.81 24.54 22.74
C GLY A 556 -20.48 24.36 21.38
N LEU A 557 -20.21 23.26 20.67
CA LEU A 557 -20.78 23.00 19.34
C LEU A 557 -22.26 22.57 19.37
N THR A 558 -22.75 22.13 20.52
CA THR A 558 -24.09 21.56 20.69
C THR A 558 -24.99 22.37 21.63
N GLY A 559 -24.51 23.48 22.21
CA GLY A 559 -25.30 24.30 23.14
C GLY A 559 -26.19 25.34 22.44
N ALA A 560 -27.45 25.48 22.86
CA ALA A 560 -28.33 26.57 22.39
C ALA A 560 -27.86 27.94 22.91
N ASP A 561 -27.19 27.95 24.07
CA ASP A 561 -26.66 29.14 24.72
C ASP A 561 -25.56 29.84 23.91
N ALA A 562 -24.82 29.08 23.08
CA ALA A 562 -23.83 29.63 22.14
C ALA A 562 -24.48 30.55 21.09
N GLN A 563 -25.77 30.34 20.80
CA GLN A 563 -26.54 31.15 19.85
C GLN A 563 -26.98 32.48 20.47
N ALA A 564 -27.29 32.50 21.78
CA ALA A 564 -27.62 33.72 22.53
C ALA A 564 -26.39 34.62 22.77
N ALA A 565 -25.21 34.01 23.00
CA ALA A 565 -23.94 34.74 23.14
C ALA A 565 -23.42 35.31 21.80
N ALA A 566 -23.64 34.61 20.68
CA ALA A 566 -23.25 35.13 19.35
C ALA A 566 -24.17 36.26 18.86
N ALA A 567 -25.47 36.21 19.18
CA ALA A 567 -26.43 37.25 18.83
C ALA A 567 -26.14 38.59 19.55
N SER A 568 -25.56 38.54 20.76
CA SER A 568 -25.16 39.73 21.52
C SER A 568 -23.84 40.35 20.99
N GLY A 569 -22.92 39.55 20.44
CA GLY A 569 -21.69 40.07 19.81
C GLY A 569 -21.90 40.72 18.44
N ALA A 570 -22.89 40.27 17.66
CA ALA A 570 -23.16 40.80 16.32
C ALA A 570 -23.70 42.24 16.30
N GLN A 571 -24.29 42.71 17.41
CA GLN A 571 -24.73 44.12 17.54
C GLN A 571 -23.59 45.12 17.76
N GLN A 572 -22.37 44.65 18.06
CA GLN A 572 -21.24 45.52 18.39
C GLN A 572 -20.34 45.85 17.19
N LEU A 573 -20.52 45.19 16.04
CA LEU A 573 -19.72 45.36 14.81
C LEU A 573 -20.38 46.25 13.74
N SER A 574 -21.59 46.77 13.97
CA SER A 574 -22.34 47.55 12.98
C SER A 574 -22.12 49.07 13.03
N SER A 575 -21.18 49.58 13.85
CA SER A 575 -20.89 51.03 13.97
C SER A 575 -19.57 51.50 13.34
N GLY A 576 -18.91 50.67 12.52
CA GLY A 576 -17.68 51.04 11.81
C GLY A 576 -17.94 51.80 10.49
N GLN A 577 -17.78 53.12 10.54
CA GLN A 577 -17.94 54.10 9.45
C GLN A 577 -17.06 53.79 8.22
N LEU A 578 -17.69 53.69 7.04
CA LEU A 578 -17.05 53.61 5.72
C LEU A 578 -16.40 54.95 5.33
N GLY A 579 -15.08 54.94 5.09
CA GLY A 579 -14.35 56.04 4.45
C GLY A 579 -13.88 55.64 3.05
N ASP A 580 -14.34 56.34 2.04
CA ASP A 580 -13.94 56.21 0.62
C ASP A 580 -12.48 56.64 0.39
N PRO A 581 -11.72 55.99 -0.51
CA PRO A 581 -10.49 56.54 -1.04
C PRO A 581 -10.71 57.17 -2.43
N ALA A 582 -10.57 58.49 -2.49
CA ALA A 582 -10.53 59.26 -3.72
C ALA A 582 -9.18 59.11 -4.44
N ALA A 583 -9.26 59.10 -5.77
CA ALA A 583 -8.15 59.11 -6.71
C ALA A 583 -7.30 60.39 -6.60
N SER A 584 -5.98 60.26 -6.74
CA SER A 584 -5.12 61.37 -7.13
C SER A 584 -3.92 60.86 -7.93
N SER A 585 -3.96 61.21 -9.21
CA SER A 585 -2.88 61.17 -10.19
C SER A 585 -1.84 62.25 -9.91
N SER A 586 -0.55 61.93 -10.06
CA SER A 586 0.51 62.92 -10.31
C SER A 586 1.70 62.27 -11.00
N ASN A 587 1.99 62.72 -12.23
CA ASN A 587 3.21 62.46 -12.98
C ASN A 587 4.32 63.40 -12.48
N SER A 588 5.56 62.89 -12.38
CA SER A 588 6.76 63.68 -12.67
C SER A 588 7.97 62.79 -13.00
N HIS A 589 8.72 63.24 -14.00
CA HIS A 589 9.94 62.64 -14.54
C HIS A 589 11.16 62.82 -13.62
N GLY A 590 12.13 61.89 -13.68
CA GLY A 590 13.48 62.10 -13.16
C GLY A 590 14.39 60.87 -13.32
N ARG A 591 15.60 61.07 -13.86
CA ARG A 591 16.55 60.07 -14.37
C ARG A 591 17.46 59.42 -13.31
N ALA A 592 17.89 58.20 -13.65
CA ALA A 592 19.23 57.60 -13.52
C ALA A 592 19.76 57.00 -12.19
N ALA A 593 20.47 55.88 -12.41
CA ALA A 593 21.55 55.25 -11.64
C ALA A 593 21.21 54.15 -10.59
N SER A 594 21.45 52.90 -11.03
CA SER A 594 22.16 51.81 -10.32
C SER A 594 21.89 51.53 -8.84
N THR A 595 21.30 50.36 -8.55
CA THR A 595 21.96 49.24 -7.84
C THR A 595 21.02 48.04 -7.76
N GLY A 596 21.53 46.85 -8.07
CA GLY A 596 20.78 45.60 -7.95
C GLY A 596 20.61 45.20 -6.48
N SER A 597 19.39 45.35 -5.96
CA SER A 597 19.00 44.79 -4.67
C SER A 597 18.18 43.52 -4.89
N SER A 598 18.75 42.42 -4.42
CA SER A 598 18.12 41.12 -4.22
C SER A 598 16.82 41.26 -3.41
N SER A 599 15.69 41.00 -4.06
CA SER A 599 14.37 40.89 -3.46
C SER A 599 14.32 39.69 -2.52
N ALA A 600 14.39 39.95 -1.22
CA ALA A 600 14.09 39.00 -0.17
C ALA A 600 12.58 38.70 -0.14
N CYS A 601 12.22 37.46 -0.46
CA CYS A 601 10.85 36.95 -0.42
C CYS A 601 10.43 36.79 1.05
N ASN A 602 9.84 37.83 1.66
CA ASN A 602 9.17 37.68 2.96
C ASN A 602 7.89 36.85 2.78
N SER A 603 8.05 35.53 2.85
CA SER A 603 6.95 34.57 2.83
C SER A 603 6.33 34.53 4.24
N SER A 604 5.44 35.47 4.54
CA SER A 604 4.67 35.47 5.80
C SER A 604 3.78 34.22 5.83
N SER A 605 4.13 33.23 6.63
CA SER A 605 3.31 32.05 6.89
C SER A 605 2.05 32.49 7.66
N GLN A 606 0.94 32.71 6.95
CA GLN A 606 -0.35 32.89 7.62
C GLN A 606 -0.76 31.57 8.25
N GLN A 607 -0.95 31.56 9.57
CA GLN A 607 -1.44 30.38 10.27
C GLN A 607 -2.79 29.95 9.68
N VAL A 608 -2.95 28.66 9.41
CA VAL A 608 -4.23 28.07 9.00
C VAL A 608 -5.21 28.24 10.15
N TYR A 609 -6.17 29.14 9.98
CA TYR A 609 -7.28 29.29 10.90
C TYR A 609 -8.35 28.27 10.53
N TRP A 610 -8.94 27.63 11.55
CA TRP A 610 -10.02 26.65 11.42
C TRP A 610 -11.29 27.16 12.14
N GLY A 611 -11.38 28.47 12.34
CA GLY A 611 -12.39 29.10 13.17
C GLY A 611 -13.82 28.82 12.74
N TYR A 612 -14.11 28.66 11.44
CA TYR A 612 -15.46 28.26 11.00
C TYR A 612 -15.94 26.96 11.65
N LEU A 613 -15.04 26.04 12.02
CA LEU A 613 -15.41 24.79 12.66
C LEU A 613 -16.08 25.02 14.02
N LEU A 614 -15.77 26.12 14.71
CA LEU A 614 -16.42 26.51 15.97
C LEU A 614 -17.84 27.03 15.74
N HIS A 615 -18.18 27.43 14.51
CA HIS A 615 -19.47 28.01 14.14
C HIS A 615 -20.35 27.05 13.34
N LEU A 616 -20.01 25.76 13.28
CA LEU A 616 -20.72 24.76 12.44
C LEU A 616 -22.23 24.73 12.66
N ARG A 617 -22.68 24.87 13.91
CA ARG A 617 -24.12 24.88 14.25
C ARG A 617 -24.85 26.09 13.66
N GLN A 618 -24.16 27.22 13.55
CA GLN A 618 -24.71 28.44 12.97
C GLN A 618 -24.65 28.41 11.44
N SER A 619 -23.59 27.80 10.89
CA SER A 619 -23.35 27.79 9.44
C SER A 619 -24.04 26.64 8.69
N SER A 620 -24.46 25.57 9.37
CA SER A 620 -25.10 24.40 8.75
C SER A 620 -26.41 24.02 9.44
N HIS A 621 -27.52 24.27 8.73
CA HIS A 621 -28.87 23.90 9.19
C HIS A 621 -29.04 22.37 9.31
N GLU A 622 -28.42 21.60 8.41
CA GLU A 622 -28.46 20.13 8.46
C GLU A 622 -27.78 19.57 9.72
N TRP A 623 -26.62 20.13 10.08
CA TRP A 623 -25.95 19.78 11.33
C TRP A 623 -26.77 20.18 12.55
N ALA A 624 -27.30 21.40 12.58
CA ALA A 624 -28.15 21.84 13.67
C ALA A 624 -29.39 20.95 13.85
N ALA A 625 -30.04 20.55 12.75
CA ALA A 625 -31.18 19.64 12.78
C ALA A 625 -30.80 18.24 13.28
N ALA A 626 -29.66 17.69 12.83
CA ALA A 626 -29.16 16.40 13.29
C ALA A 626 -28.82 16.41 14.79
N VAL A 627 -28.18 17.48 15.26
CA VAL A 627 -27.91 17.73 16.69
C VAL A 627 -29.21 17.75 17.49
N SER A 628 -30.21 18.51 17.06
CA SER A 628 -31.50 18.60 17.77
C SER A 628 -32.27 17.27 17.75
N SER A 629 -32.26 16.55 16.62
CA SER A 629 -32.88 15.22 16.50
C SER A 629 -32.21 14.21 17.42
N PHE A 630 -30.88 14.22 17.44
CA PHE A 630 -30.08 13.38 18.33
C PHE A 630 -30.35 13.72 19.79
N GLU A 631 -30.30 15.00 20.19
CA GLU A 631 -30.62 15.47 21.55
C GLU A 631 -32.03 15.06 22.00
N ALA A 632 -33.04 15.19 21.13
CA ALA A 632 -34.40 14.82 21.45
C ALA A 632 -34.58 13.30 21.66
N GLY A 633 -33.83 12.48 20.92
CA GLY A 633 -33.80 11.03 21.10
C GLY A 633 -32.98 10.59 22.32
N PHE A 634 -31.85 11.23 22.55
CA PHE A 634 -30.88 10.84 23.58
C PHE A 634 -31.23 11.40 24.97
N GLY A 635 -31.77 12.61 25.05
CA GLY A 635 -32.12 13.28 26.31
C GLY A 635 -33.17 12.51 27.10
N LYS A 636 -34.17 11.94 26.42
CA LYS A 636 -35.21 11.11 27.04
C LYS A 636 -34.65 9.87 27.75
N LEU A 637 -33.54 9.32 27.26
CA LEU A 637 -32.97 8.09 27.80
C LEU A 637 -32.09 8.31 29.04
N PHE A 638 -31.51 9.51 29.17
CA PHE A 638 -30.64 9.87 30.29
C PHE A 638 -31.37 10.61 31.41
N GLU A 639 -32.41 11.39 31.11
CA GLU A 639 -33.23 12.01 32.15
C GLU A 639 -34.02 10.97 32.97
N GLU A 640 -34.39 9.84 32.35
CA GLU A 640 -35.08 8.74 33.05
C GLU A 640 -34.13 7.76 33.76
N ASN A 641 -32.82 7.75 33.44
CA ASN A 641 -31.84 6.83 34.01
C ASN A 641 -30.62 7.58 34.54
N SER A 642 -30.70 8.02 35.81
CA SER A 642 -29.66 8.82 36.48
C SER A 642 -28.36 8.05 36.79
N GLU A 643 -28.24 6.77 36.44
CA GLU A 643 -26.96 6.06 36.40
C GLU A 643 -26.85 5.12 35.17
N PRO A 644 -25.80 5.22 34.35
CA PRO A 644 -25.57 4.35 33.17
C PRO A 644 -25.42 2.85 33.50
N SER A 645 -25.20 2.52 34.77
CA SER A 645 -24.85 1.17 35.21
C SER A 645 -26.06 0.22 35.32
N THR A 646 -27.29 0.73 35.39
CA THR A 646 -28.53 -0.08 35.59
C THR A 646 -29.29 -0.41 34.31
N LEU A 647 -28.83 0.07 33.14
CA LEU A 647 -29.49 -0.16 31.85
C LEU A 647 -29.36 -1.59 31.29
N ALA A 648 -28.62 -2.50 31.93
CA ALA A 648 -28.31 -3.81 31.35
C ALA A 648 -29.38 -4.90 31.56
N GLU A 649 -30.35 -4.73 32.48
CA GLU A 649 -31.19 -5.85 32.93
C GLU A 649 -32.66 -5.84 32.47
N GLN A 650 -33.16 -4.78 31.84
CA GLN A 650 -34.57 -4.71 31.42
C GLN A 650 -34.74 -5.03 29.93
N GLY A 651 -35.15 -6.28 29.64
CA GLY A 651 -35.31 -6.88 28.31
C GLY A 651 -36.35 -6.26 27.35
N GLY A 652 -36.78 -5.02 27.57
CA GLY A 652 -37.63 -4.25 26.64
C GLY A 652 -36.87 -3.30 25.71
N GLN A 653 -35.53 -3.24 25.78
CA GLN A 653 -34.70 -2.17 25.20
C GLN A 653 -34.13 -2.38 23.79
N LEU A 654 -34.33 -3.55 23.16
CA LEU A 654 -33.74 -3.85 21.84
C LEU A 654 -34.19 -2.88 20.72
N PHE A 655 -35.40 -2.33 20.81
CA PHE A 655 -35.88 -1.37 19.81
C PHE A 655 -35.22 0.02 19.94
N THR A 656 -34.80 0.37 21.16
CA THR A 656 -34.19 1.66 21.48
C THR A 656 -32.73 1.73 20.99
N GLU A 657 -31.98 0.62 21.11
CA GLU A 657 -30.56 0.56 20.73
C GLU A 657 -30.35 0.74 19.21
N SER A 658 -31.18 0.10 18.38
CA SER A 658 -31.08 0.22 16.92
C SER A 658 -31.37 1.66 16.46
N LEU A 659 -32.34 2.31 17.10
CA LEU A 659 -32.73 3.69 16.79
C LEU A 659 -31.63 4.69 17.21
N LEU A 660 -31.00 4.46 18.37
CA LEU A 660 -29.85 5.23 18.84
C LEU A 660 -28.61 5.05 17.96
N TYR A 661 -28.31 3.81 17.56
CA TYR A 661 -27.23 3.53 16.63
C TYR A 661 -27.42 4.31 15.32
N ARG A 662 -28.62 4.23 14.74
CA ARG A 662 -28.96 4.95 13.52
C ARG A 662 -28.82 6.46 13.70
N GLY A 663 -29.37 7.02 14.77
CA GLY A 663 -29.26 8.44 15.09
C GLY A 663 -27.79 8.87 15.27
N SER A 664 -26.96 8.03 15.87
CA SER A 664 -25.52 8.29 16.06
C SER A 664 -24.76 8.34 14.73
N VAL A 665 -25.02 7.40 13.83
CA VAL A 665 -24.41 7.39 12.50
C VAL A 665 -24.91 8.56 11.64
N GLU A 666 -26.21 8.89 11.71
CA GLU A 666 -26.79 10.05 11.02
C GLU A 666 -26.18 11.37 11.52
N LEU A 667 -25.96 11.51 12.83
CA LEU A 667 -25.24 12.64 13.42
C LEU A 667 -23.82 12.77 12.85
N CYS A 668 -23.06 11.67 12.76
CA CYS A 668 -21.74 11.69 12.12
C CYS A 668 -21.77 12.09 10.66
N ARG A 669 -22.75 11.57 9.89
CA ARG A 669 -22.91 11.94 8.48
C ARG A 669 -23.17 13.44 8.36
N ALA A 670 -24.04 13.99 9.20
CA ALA A 670 -24.33 15.41 9.24
C ALA A 670 -23.09 16.25 9.63
N LEU A 671 -22.31 15.81 10.63
CA LEU A 671 -21.07 16.48 11.02
C LEU A 671 -20.05 16.50 9.88
N ALA A 672 -19.81 15.33 9.26
CA ALA A 672 -18.88 15.19 8.15
C ALA A 672 -19.32 15.96 6.89
N ALA A 673 -20.64 16.15 6.71
CA ALA A 673 -21.21 16.95 5.64
C ALA A 673 -21.11 18.46 5.93
N ALA A 674 -21.39 18.88 7.17
CA ALA A 674 -21.42 20.29 7.59
C ALA A 674 -20.04 20.90 7.78
N ALA A 675 -19.08 20.08 8.19
CA ALA A 675 -17.68 20.39 8.13
C ALA A 675 -17.08 19.58 6.99
N PRO A 676 -17.33 19.96 5.72
CA PRO A 676 -16.61 19.35 4.63
C PRO A 676 -15.16 19.74 4.86
N LEU A 677 -14.40 18.83 5.47
CA LEU A 677 -12.98 19.02 5.65
C LEU A 677 -12.48 19.37 4.27
N PRO A 678 -11.88 20.57 4.07
CA PRO A 678 -11.33 20.91 2.78
C PRO A 678 -10.37 19.78 2.51
N VAL A 679 -10.77 18.95 1.55
CA VAL A 679 -10.00 17.82 1.09
C VAL A 679 -8.64 18.42 0.87
N VAL A 680 -7.68 17.94 1.66
CA VAL A 680 -6.27 18.35 1.63
C VAL A 680 -5.95 18.62 0.17
N CYS A 681 -5.43 19.81 -0.14
CA CYS A 681 -5.21 20.22 -1.52
C CYS A 681 -4.72 19.01 -2.32
N ASN A 682 -5.46 18.61 -3.35
CA ASN A 682 -5.15 17.36 -4.03
C ASN A 682 -3.78 17.40 -4.74
N SER A 683 -3.09 18.55 -4.76
CA SER A 683 -1.67 18.58 -5.08
C SER A 683 -0.84 18.02 -3.92
N LEU A 684 -0.25 16.83 -4.14
CA LEU A 684 0.69 16.19 -3.21
C LEU A 684 1.88 17.09 -2.83
N ASN A 685 2.13 18.15 -3.62
CA ASN A 685 3.22 19.09 -3.45
C ASN A 685 2.72 20.50 -3.06
N CYS A 686 1.46 20.70 -2.60
CA CYS A 686 0.98 22.03 -2.16
C CYS A 686 1.75 22.46 -0.89
N GLN A 687 2.91 23.11 -1.06
CA GLN A 687 3.67 23.77 0.01
C GLN A 687 2.85 24.87 0.70
N LYS A 688 1.82 25.38 0.02
CA LYS A 688 0.90 26.40 0.55
C LYS A 688 0.01 25.88 1.69
N LEU A 689 -0.08 24.58 1.96
CA LEU A 689 -0.73 24.10 3.19
C LEU A 689 0.09 24.41 4.44
N ALA A 690 1.36 24.81 4.31
CA ALA A 690 2.18 25.31 5.42
C ALA A 690 1.90 26.80 5.76
N GLY A 691 0.88 27.44 5.17
CA GLY A 691 0.65 28.86 5.45
C GLY A 691 -0.53 29.56 4.77
N VAL A 692 -1.66 28.87 4.50
CA VAL A 692 -2.85 29.48 3.89
C VAL A 692 -4.01 29.55 4.89
N SER A 693 -4.58 30.75 5.06
CA SER A 693 -5.78 30.96 5.88
C SER A 693 -7.04 30.39 5.23
N GLU A 694 -7.96 29.96 6.10
CA GLU A 694 -9.29 29.36 5.87
C GLU A 694 -10.07 29.89 4.64
N ALA A 695 -10.08 31.22 4.45
CA ALA A 695 -10.84 31.87 3.38
C ALA A 695 -10.25 31.63 1.97
N ALA A 696 -8.95 31.33 1.87
CA ALA A 696 -8.29 30.99 0.61
C ALA A 696 -8.33 29.49 0.28
N ALA A 697 -8.67 28.63 1.25
CA ALA A 697 -8.93 27.20 1.03
C ALA A 697 -10.32 26.92 0.45
N VAL A 698 -11.20 27.93 0.36
CA VAL A 698 -12.37 27.95 -0.54
C VAL A 698 -11.89 28.23 -1.99
N GLY A 699 -10.89 27.47 -2.42
CA GLY A 699 -10.26 27.59 -3.72
C GLY A 699 -10.87 26.58 -4.68
N LYS A 700 -11.66 27.07 -5.63
CA LYS A 700 -12.06 26.46 -6.90
C LYS A 700 -12.03 24.92 -6.97
N ALA A 701 -13.21 24.32 -6.99
CA ALA A 701 -13.36 22.91 -7.32
C ALA A 701 -13.10 22.66 -8.82
N CYS A 702 -12.53 21.50 -9.19
CA CYS A 702 -12.54 21.06 -10.60
C CYS A 702 -14.00 20.99 -11.04
N ALA A 703 -14.39 21.77 -12.04
CA ALA A 703 -15.77 21.78 -12.55
C ALA A 703 -16.27 20.38 -13.00
N GLY A 704 -15.34 19.46 -13.33
CA GLY A 704 -15.72 18.09 -13.73
C GLY A 704 -15.95 17.14 -12.55
N CYS A 705 -15.15 17.19 -11.48
CA CYS A 705 -15.17 16.16 -10.45
C CYS A 705 -15.20 16.66 -9.02
N MET A 706 -15.34 17.96 -8.85
CA MET A 706 -15.45 18.63 -7.57
C MET A 706 -14.23 18.50 -6.64
N CYS A 707 -13.10 17.93 -7.09
CA CYS A 707 -11.86 17.95 -6.31
C CYS A 707 -11.41 19.38 -6.07
N ARG A 708 -10.96 19.65 -4.85
CA ARG A 708 -10.61 20.99 -4.41
C ARG A 708 -9.09 21.21 -4.40
N TYR A 709 -8.69 22.44 -4.68
CA TYR A 709 -7.29 22.88 -4.71
C TYR A 709 -7.10 24.17 -3.91
N CYS A 710 -6.01 24.25 -3.15
CA CYS A 710 -5.64 25.43 -2.38
C CYS A 710 -5.43 26.69 -3.28
N SER A 711 -5.17 26.52 -4.58
CA SER A 711 -5.06 27.61 -5.56
C SER A 711 -5.15 27.09 -7.01
N PRO A 712 -5.41 27.96 -8.00
CA PRO A 712 -5.27 27.61 -9.42
C PRO A 712 -3.88 27.09 -9.75
N ALA A 713 -2.82 27.64 -9.14
CA ALA A 713 -1.46 27.15 -9.31
C ALA A 713 -1.33 25.68 -8.87
N CYS A 714 -1.86 25.31 -7.69
CA CYS A 714 -1.81 23.92 -7.26
C CYS A 714 -2.73 23.00 -8.07
N GLN A 715 -3.84 23.52 -8.59
CA GLN A 715 -4.65 22.81 -9.58
C GLN A 715 -3.85 22.59 -10.87
N THR A 716 -3.13 23.61 -11.37
CA THR A 716 -2.28 23.54 -12.57
C THR A 716 -1.11 22.59 -12.38
N ASP A 717 -0.47 22.61 -11.20
CA ASP A 717 0.64 21.71 -10.83
C ASP A 717 0.16 20.26 -10.76
N ASP A 718 -0.95 20.01 -10.08
CA ASP A 718 -1.56 18.67 -10.00
C ASP A 718 -2.33 18.31 -11.28
N TRP A 719 -2.57 19.25 -12.20
CA TRP A 719 -3.46 19.06 -13.36
C TRP A 719 -3.07 17.83 -14.18
N ARG A 720 -1.76 17.58 -14.31
CA ARG A 720 -1.25 16.42 -15.06
C ARG A 720 -1.73 15.09 -14.47
N ARG A 721 -1.79 14.98 -13.15
CA ARG A 721 -2.30 13.82 -12.39
C ARG A 721 -3.82 13.87 -12.33
N HIS A 722 -4.35 15.01 -11.92
CA HIS A 722 -5.76 15.27 -11.68
C HIS A 722 -6.65 15.09 -12.89
N LYS A 723 -6.26 15.61 -14.07
CA LYS A 723 -7.06 15.56 -15.30
C LYS A 723 -7.53 14.15 -15.64
N ARG A 724 -6.74 13.12 -15.28
CA ARG A 724 -7.08 11.70 -15.51
C ARG A 724 -8.10 11.15 -14.51
N ALA A 725 -8.13 11.68 -13.29
CA ALA A 725 -9.11 11.37 -12.25
C ALA A 725 -10.38 12.20 -12.41
N CYS A 726 -10.26 13.52 -12.68
CA CYS A 726 -11.40 14.43 -12.88
C CYS A 726 -12.31 13.92 -14.00
N LYS A 727 -11.73 13.49 -15.14
CA LYS A 727 -12.52 12.93 -16.24
C LYS A 727 -13.13 11.53 -15.96
N ARG A 728 -12.71 10.81 -14.91
CA ARG A 728 -13.31 9.51 -14.51
C ARG A 728 -14.48 9.73 -13.57
N MET A 729 -14.30 10.63 -12.61
CA MET A 729 -15.35 11.00 -11.65
C MET A 729 -16.47 11.80 -12.32
N ALA A 730 -16.16 12.71 -13.27
CA ALA A 730 -17.18 13.40 -14.08
C ALA A 730 -18.09 12.41 -14.81
N ALA A 731 -17.50 11.43 -15.50
CA ALA A 731 -18.24 10.40 -16.24
C ALA A 731 -19.02 9.43 -15.34
N ALA A 732 -18.58 9.23 -14.09
CA ALA A 732 -19.34 8.48 -13.10
C ALA A 732 -20.52 9.31 -12.56
N GLY A 733 -20.32 10.62 -12.34
CA GLY A 733 -21.39 11.55 -11.98
C GLY A 733 -22.48 11.63 -13.05
N GLU A 734 -22.11 11.70 -14.33
CA GLU A 734 -23.05 11.67 -15.47
C GLU A 734 -23.77 10.33 -15.64
N ALA A 735 -23.25 9.24 -15.08
CA ALA A 735 -23.89 7.92 -15.14
C ALA A 735 -24.79 7.63 -13.91
N CYS A 736 -24.71 8.47 -12.88
CA CYS A 736 -25.43 8.31 -11.62
C CYS A 736 -26.44 9.44 -11.33
N GLY A 737 -26.44 10.52 -12.12
CA GLY A 737 -27.52 11.51 -12.19
C GLY A 737 -28.38 11.26 -13.40
#